data_AF-A0A0E0LG62-F1
#
_entry.id   AF-A0A0E0LG62-F1
#
_cell.length_a   1.000
_cell.length_b   1.000
_cell.length_c   1.000
_cell.angle_alpha   90.00
_cell.angle_beta   90.00
_cell.angle_gamma   90.00
#
_symmetry.space_group_name_H-M   'P 1'
#
loop_
_entity.id
_entity.type
_entity.pdbx_description
1 polymer ?
#
loop_
_entity_poly.entity_id
_entity_poly.type
_entity_poly.pdbx_seq_one_letter_code
_entity_poly.pdbx_strand_id
1 'polypeptide(L)'
;MSDLPGFLNVRVLRGVNLVSRDAGGSDPYVVLHLDNQKLKTGVVKKTTNPVWNEELTLAVRNPETPIQLEVFDKDTFSKDDQMGDAEFDIEALMQIVRMDLEDIRSGTVVRTVRPGRQCCLADESHIVWENGQIVQDMLLKLRNVETGVVHLQLKWVNIPGTKQQLNPIMDGLVGLLKVRVVRGINLAYRDTRGSDPYVVLRLGKQKLKTSVKKKSVNPIWHEELTLSITNPIAPIKLGVFDKDTFSRDDPMGDAEIDLEPLMEVLNMDPENIRNGTIIKTIRPSNQNCLADESHLCWRNGGGKMFGGGGRKPLDYEELNENVKKVQYAVRGELYLRASELQKEGKKIIFTNVGNPHALGQKPLTFPRQVVALCQAPFLLDDPNVGLIFPADAIARAKHYLAMAPGGLGAYSDSRGIPGIRKEVAEFIERRDGYPSFPAHSHTCIISIPVAVIQNLFTSQMVLAKILVPVPQYPLYSAAISLFGGSLVPYYLEEEANWGLDFVNLRQTVASARSKGITVRAMVIINPGNPTGQCLSEMNIKELLNFCFHENLVLLADEVYQQNIYQDERPFISARKVLFDMGPPMSREVQLVSFHTVSKGYWGECGQRGGYFEMTNLPPKTVDEIYKVASIALSPNVPGQIFMGLMVNPPKPGDISYLKFSAESKSILESLRRRARMMTDGFNSCRNVVCNFTEGAMYSFPQIRLPPKAIDAAKRAGKAADVFYCLKLLEATGISTVPGSGFGQKEGVFHLRTTILPAEEDMPAIMSSFKKFNDSFMDQYDGYSRM
;
A
#
# COMPACT_ATOMS: atom_id res chain seq x y z
N MET A 1 29.67 -2.65 -0.87
CA MET A 1 30.02 -4.08 -1.01
C MET A 1 29.11 -4.64 -2.09
N SER A 2 29.68 -5.34 -3.05
CA SER A 2 29.09 -5.75 -4.31
C SER A 2 27.88 -6.67 -4.13
N ASP A 3 26.69 -6.19 -4.52
CA ASP A 3 25.54 -7.05 -4.84
C ASP A 3 25.91 -7.83 -6.11
N LEU A 4 26.43 -9.04 -5.97
CA LEU A 4 26.62 -9.94 -7.09
C LEU A 4 25.39 -10.85 -7.20
N PRO A 5 24.41 -10.54 -8.08
CA PRO A 5 23.57 -11.57 -8.64
C PRO A 5 24.45 -12.48 -9.50
N GLY A 6 24.39 -13.79 -9.26
CA GLY A 6 25.08 -14.76 -10.10
C GLY A 6 24.20 -15.99 -10.33
N PHE A 7 24.77 -16.98 -11.03
CA PHE A 7 24.02 -18.15 -11.46
C PHE A 7 24.48 -19.37 -10.70
N LEU A 8 23.52 -20.11 -10.16
CA LEU A 8 23.75 -21.39 -9.53
C LEU A 8 23.38 -22.48 -10.53
N ASN A 9 24.37 -23.23 -11.03
CA ASN A 9 24.12 -24.47 -11.74
C ASN A 9 23.90 -25.58 -10.71
N VAL A 10 22.71 -26.17 -10.74
CA VAL A 10 22.31 -27.30 -9.90
C VAL A 10 22.24 -28.53 -10.79
N ARG A 11 23.25 -29.40 -10.68
CA ARG A 11 23.24 -30.70 -11.36
C ARG A 11 22.51 -31.72 -10.48
N VAL A 12 21.32 -32.13 -10.92
CA VAL A 12 20.54 -33.18 -10.28
C VAL A 12 21.06 -34.52 -10.77
N LEU A 13 21.90 -35.18 -9.97
CA LEU A 13 22.62 -36.38 -10.39
C LEU A 13 21.72 -37.61 -10.35
N ARG A 14 21.24 -37.98 -9.18
CA ARG A 14 20.45 -39.20 -8.96
C ARG A 14 19.58 -39.15 -7.71
N GLY A 15 18.55 -39.97 -7.69
CA GLY A 15 17.79 -40.33 -6.50
C GLY A 15 18.25 -41.68 -5.98
N VAL A 16 18.24 -41.87 -4.66
CA VAL A 16 18.60 -43.12 -4.00
C VAL A 16 17.48 -43.52 -3.05
N ASN A 17 16.96 -44.72 -3.22
CA ASN A 17 15.89 -45.31 -2.40
C ASN A 17 14.67 -44.38 -2.22
N LEU A 18 14.23 -43.74 -3.31
CA LEU A 18 13.00 -42.95 -3.30
C LEU A 18 11.79 -43.83 -2.92
N VAL A 19 10.81 -43.24 -2.23
CA VAL A 19 9.57 -43.95 -1.88
C VAL A 19 8.85 -44.43 -3.14
N SER A 20 8.41 -45.69 -3.19
CA SER A 20 7.62 -46.19 -4.32
C SER A 20 6.16 -45.73 -4.15
N ARG A 21 5.57 -45.13 -5.18
CA ARG A 21 4.13 -44.79 -5.20
C ARG A 21 3.31 -45.79 -6.01
N ASP A 22 3.94 -46.47 -6.97
CA ASP A 22 3.28 -47.44 -7.83
C ASP A 22 3.67 -48.90 -7.58
N ALA A 23 2.68 -49.81 -7.69
CA ALA A 23 2.85 -51.25 -7.72
C ALA A 23 3.45 -51.71 -9.06
N GLY A 24 4.75 -51.48 -9.25
CA GLY A 24 5.46 -51.77 -10.50
C GLY A 24 6.68 -50.89 -10.78
N GLY A 25 6.97 -49.95 -9.89
CA GLY A 25 8.07 -49.00 -9.98
C GLY A 25 7.58 -47.62 -10.42
N SER A 26 8.02 -46.61 -9.69
CA SER A 26 7.71 -45.19 -9.94
C SER A 26 8.46 -44.60 -11.13
N ASP A 27 7.92 -43.53 -11.70
CA ASP A 27 8.46 -42.69 -12.77
C ASP A 27 8.94 -41.32 -12.22
N PRO A 28 10.02 -41.25 -11.42
CA PRO A 28 10.38 -40.05 -10.69
C PRO A 28 10.95 -38.90 -11.54
N TYR A 29 10.64 -37.67 -11.15
CA TYR A 29 11.28 -36.43 -11.61
C TYR A 29 11.41 -35.40 -10.47
N VAL A 30 12.37 -34.48 -10.61
CA VAL A 30 12.66 -33.44 -9.62
C VAL A 30 12.20 -32.08 -10.11
N VAL A 31 11.73 -31.24 -9.20
CA VAL A 31 11.35 -29.84 -9.44
C VAL A 31 12.10 -28.94 -8.46
N LEU A 32 12.77 -27.91 -8.97
CA LEU A 32 13.45 -26.88 -8.19
C LEU A 32 12.66 -25.58 -8.23
N HIS A 33 12.55 -24.92 -7.07
CA HIS A 33 11.89 -23.64 -6.88
C HIS A 33 12.83 -22.63 -6.22
N LEU A 34 12.94 -21.44 -6.82
CA LEU A 34 13.61 -20.28 -6.24
C LEU A 34 12.92 -19.00 -6.72
N ASP A 35 12.37 -18.21 -5.79
CA ASP A 35 11.48 -17.08 -6.10
C ASP A 35 10.33 -17.51 -7.05
N ASN A 36 10.29 -16.94 -8.25
CA ASN A 36 9.30 -17.26 -9.30
C ASN A 36 9.83 -18.29 -10.33
N GLN A 37 11.03 -18.84 -10.13
CA GLN A 37 11.62 -19.83 -11.03
C GLN A 37 11.15 -21.23 -10.65
N LYS A 38 10.71 -22.00 -11.65
CA LYS A 38 10.34 -23.41 -11.52
C LYS A 38 11.03 -24.20 -12.64
N LEU A 39 12.02 -25.03 -12.27
CA LEU A 39 12.76 -25.88 -13.22
C LEU A 39 12.50 -27.35 -12.88
N LYS A 40 12.51 -28.24 -13.87
CA LYS A 40 12.28 -29.67 -13.63
C LYS A 40 13.16 -30.55 -14.49
N THR A 41 13.47 -31.74 -13.99
CA THR A 41 14.17 -32.77 -14.74
C THR A 41 13.21 -33.51 -15.69
N GLY A 42 13.79 -34.33 -16.56
CA GLY A 42 13.12 -35.44 -17.20
C GLY A 42 12.61 -36.48 -16.20
N VAL A 43 11.74 -37.35 -16.71
CA VAL A 43 11.12 -38.44 -15.97
C VAL A 43 11.88 -39.72 -16.29
N VAL A 44 12.35 -40.42 -15.27
CA VAL A 44 13.03 -41.71 -15.44
C VAL A 44 12.04 -42.80 -15.07
N LYS A 45 11.81 -43.76 -15.97
CA LYS A 45 10.70 -44.71 -15.79
C LYS A 45 11.05 -45.89 -14.88
N LYS A 46 10.06 -46.34 -14.11
CA LYS A 46 10.04 -47.60 -13.35
C LYS A 46 11.28 -47.83 -12.48
N THR A 47 11.66 -46.84 -11.70
CA THR A 47 12.81 -46.92 -10.79
C THR A 47 12.63 -46.02 -9.58
N THR A 48 13.08 -46.49 -8.42
CA THR A 48 13.26 -45.67 -7.20
C THR A 48 14.70 -45.20 -7.02
N ASN A 49 15.58 -45.52 -7.98
CA ASN A 49 16.98 -45.10 -8.03
C ASN A 49 17.29 -44.43 -9.38
N PRO A 50 16.60 -43.33 -9.73
CA PRO A 50 16.76 -42.66 -11.01
C PRO A 50 18.13 -41.99 -11.14
N VAL A 51 18.71 -42.04 -12.34
CA VAL A 51 19.86 -41.20 -12.71
C VAL A 51 19.36 -40.19 -13.73
N TRP A 52 19.17 -38.94 -13.31
CA TRP A 52 18.78 -37.86 -14.21
C TRP A 52 20.01 -37.27 -14.89
N ASN A 53 21.04 -36.94 -14.10
CA ASN A 53 22.25 -36.29 -14.55
C ASN A 53 21.94 -35.03 -15.41
N GLU A 54 20.97 -34.24 -14.95
CA GLU A 54 20.49 -33.04 -15.64
C GLU A 54 20.94 -31.77 -14.91
N GLU A 55 21.37 -30.77 -15.67
CA GLU A 55 21.79 -29.48 -15.15
C GLU A 55 20.66 -28.46 -15.26
N LEU A 56 20.29 -27.87 -14.12
CA LEU A 56 19.27 -26.84 -14.00
C LEU A 56 19.93 -25.56 -13.47
N THR A 57 19.86 -24.45 -14.19
CA THR A 57 20.52 -23.20 -13.78
C THR A 57 19.52 -22.21 -13.21
N LEU A 58 19.70 -21.83 -11.95
CA LEU A 58 18.88 -20.85 -11.23
C LEU A 58 19.60 -19.49 -11.20
N ALA A 59 18.87 -18.41 -11.47
CA ALA A 59 19.38 -17.06 -11.25
C ALA A 59 19.20 -16.69 -9.76
N VAL A 60 20.31 -16.46 -9.06
CA VAL A 60 20.29 -16.13 -7.63
C VAL A 60 20.33 -14.62 -7.46
N ARG A 61 19.24 -14.05 -6.94
CA ARG A 61 19.13 -12.61 -6.63
C ARG A 61 19.41 -12.31 -5.17
N ASN A 62 18.79 -13.08 -4.28
CA ASN A 62 19.05 -13.04 -2.85
C ASN A 62 19.58 -14.41 -2.41
N PRO A 63 20.87 -14.53 -2.04
CA PRO A 63 21.43 -15.80 -1.58
C PRO A 63 20.86 -16.30 -0.25
N GLU A 64 20.14 -15.46 0.50
CA GLU A 64 19.46 -15.82 1.75
C GLU A 64 18.13 -16.55 1.53
N THR A 65 17.61 -16.59 0.30
CA THR A 65 16.36 -17.30 -0.02
C THR A 65 16.66 -18.78 -0.24
N PRO A 66 16.08 -19.69 0.56
CA PRO A 66 16.32 -21.13 0.38
C PRO A 66 15.76 -21.65 -0.94
N ILE A 67 16.41 -22.67 -1.50
CA ILE A 67 15.96 -23.37 -2.70
C ILE A 67 15.13 -24.57 -2.26
N GLN A 68 13.89 -24.65 -2.78
CA GLN A 68 13.01 -25.79 -2.51
C GLN A 68 13.15 -26.83 -3.62
N LEU A 69 13.20 -28.08 -3.23
CA LEU A 69 13.28 -29.26 -4.10
C LEU A 69 12.10 -30.16 -3.80
N GLU A 70 11.34 -30.52 -4.82
CA GLU A 70 10.26 -31.50 -4.73
C GLU A 70 10.53 -32.68 -5.67
N VAL A 71 10.18 -33.89 -5.24
CA VAL A 71 10.25 -35.10 -6.07
C VAL A 71 8.84 -35.60 -6.30
N PHE A 72 8.52 -35.96 -7.53
CA PHE A 72 7.20 -36.46 -7.91
C PHE A 72 7.31 -37.75 -8.71
N ASP A 73 6.33 -38.63 -8.51
CA ASP A 73 6.07 -39.77 -9.37
C ASP A 73 5.14 -39.32 -10.50
N LYS A 74 5.49 -39.62 -11.74
CA LYS A 74 4.67 -39.20 -12.87
C LYS A 74 3.57 -40.20 -13.18
N ASP A 75 2.33 -39.78 -12.94
CA ASP A 75 1.15 -40.57 -13.27
C ASP A 75 0.56 -40.25 -14.64
N THR A 76 0.02 -41.27 -15.29
CA THR A 76 -0.61 -41.11 -16.60
C THR A 76 -2.08 -40.66 -16.49
N PHE A 77 -2.79 -41.07 -15.44
CA PHE A 77 -4.25 -40.90 -15.31
C PHE A 77 -4.71 -40.20 -14.02
N SER A 78 -3.80 -39.89 -13.11
CA SER A 78 -4.02 -39.13 -11.86
C SER A 78 -3.12 -37.89 -11.83
N LYS A 79 -3.22 -37.12 -10.73
CA LYS A 79 -2.18 -36.13 -10.42
C LYS A 79 -0.94 -36.88 -9.96
N ASP A 80 0.22 -36.44 -10.42
CA ASP A 80 1.54 -36.92 -9.99
C ASP A 80 1.64 -36.99 -8.46
N ASP A 81 1.96 -38.17 -7.94
CA ASP A 81 2.11 -38.39 -6.50
C ASP A 81 3.42 -37.83 -5.96
N GLN A 82 3.37 -37.11 -4.85
CA GLN A 82 4.57 -36.52 -4.24
C GLN A 82 5.44 -37.62 -3.62
N MET A 83 6.73 -37.66 -3.97
CA MET A 83 7.74 -38.61 -3.47
C MET A 83 8.68 -37.99 -2.42
N GLY A 84 8.37 -36.77 -1.96
CA GLY A 84 9.06 -36.07 -0.87
C GLY A 84 9.54 -34.67 -1.28
N ASP A 85 9.97 -33.89 -0.29
CA ASP A 85 10.53 -32.55 -0.50
C ASP A 85 11.80 -32.33 0.33
N ALA A 86 12.64 -31.39 -0.09
CA ALA A 86 13.78 -30.92 0.66
C ALA A 86 13.97 -29.42 0.44
N GLU A 87 14.72 -28.79 1.32
CA GLU A 87 15.08 -27.38 1.25
C GLU A 87 16.54 -27.23 1.66
N PHE A 88 17.27 -26.37 0.95
CA PHE A 88 18.67 -26.07 1.22
C PHE A 88 19.00 -24.60 0.93
N ASP A 89 19.86 -24.00 1.75
CA ASP A 89 20.43 -22.68 1.51
C ASP A 89 21.80 -22.79 0.82
N ILE A 90 22.30 -21.65 0.33
CA ILE A 90 23.61 -21.53 -0.31
C ILE A 90 24.49 -20.50 0.42
N GLU A 91 24.19 -20.19 1.68
CA GLU A 91 24.89 -19.12 2.40
C GLU A 91 26.38 -19.44 2.54
N ALA A 92 26.70 -20.68 2.93
CA ALA A 92 28.07 -21.15 3.05
C ALA A 92 28.85 -21.07 1.72
N LEU A 93 28.21 -21.44 0.61
CA LEU A 93 28.78 -21.34 -0.74
C LEU A 93 29.08 -19.88 -1.10
N MET A 94 28.15 -18.98 -0.80
CA MET A 94 28.27 -17.56 -1.12
C MET A 94 29.32 -16.82 -0.29
N GLN A 95 29.56 -17.25 0.95
CA GLN A 95 30.68 -16.74 1.75
C GLN A 95 32.02 -17.07 1.08
N ILE A 96 32.14 -18.27 0.47
CA ILE A 96 33.36 -18.68 -0.25
C ILE A 96 33.51 -17.97 -1.60
N VAL A 97 32.42 -17.77 -2.35
CA VAL A 97 32.42 -17.02 -3.62
C VAL A 97 32.98 -15.59 -3.46
N ARG A 98 32.85 -15.00 -2.28
CA ARG A 98 33.35 -13.64 -1.96
C ARG A 98 34.81 -13.61 -1.51
N MET A 99 35.45 -14.75 -1.33
CA MET A 99 36.86 -14.83 -0.93
C MET A 99 37.77 -14.78 -2.14
N ASP A 100 38.95 -14.19 -1.96
CA ASP A 100 40.04 -14.29 -2.94
C ASP A 100 40.74 -15.64 -2.76
N LEU A 101 40.64 -16.51 -3.77
CA LEU A 101 41.12 -17.90 -3.74
C LEU A 101 42.23 -18.15 -4.77
N GLU A 102 42.81 -17.10 -5.36
CA GLU A 102 43.81 -17.20 -6.45
C GLU A 102 45.05 -18.06 -6.07
N ASP A 103 45.43 -18.07 -4.78
CA ASP A 103 46.58 -18.83 -4.28
C ASP A 103 46.25 -20.23 -3.71
N ILE A 104 44.99 -20.70 -3.82
CA ILE A 104 44.57 -22.00 -3.28
C ILE A 104 44.78 -23.13 -4.29
N ARG A 105 45.43 -24.22 -3.86
CA ARG A 105 45.63 -25.43 -4.68
C ARG A 105 44.28 -26.11 -5.00
N SER A 106 44.13 -26.54 -6.25
CA SER A 106 42.97 -27.35 -6.69
C SER A 106 42.83 -28.62 -5.84
N GLY A 107 41.59 -28.98 -5.48
CA GLY A 107 41.25 -30.09 -4.60
C GLY A 107 41.19 -29.72 -3.11
N THR A 108 41.41 -28.45 -2.74
CA THR A 108 41.34 -28.01 -1.34
C THR A 108 39.89 -27.90 -0.88
N VAL A 109 39.54 -28.57 0.23
CA VAL A 109 38.27 -28.33 0.94
C VAL A 109 38.34 -26.99 1.65
N VAL A 110 37.54 -26.04 1.19
CA VAL A 110 37.51 -24.67 1.74
C VAL A 110 36.59 -24.59 2.95
N ARG A 111 35.48 -25.33 2.93
CA ARG A 111 34.51 -25.37 4.03
C ARG A 111 33.74 -26.69 4.06
N THR A 112 33.41 -27.17 5.25
CA THR A 112 32.49 -28.30 5.46
C THR A 112 31.21 -27.79 6.11
N VAL A 113 30.06 -28.10 5.50
CA VAL A 113 28.72 -27.88 6.04
C VAL A 113 28.25 -29.21 6.65
N ARG A 114 27.96 -29.20 7.95
CA ARG A 114 27.57 -30.42 8.69
C ARG A 114 26.03 -30.52 8.82
N PRO A 115 25.46 -31.74 8.87
CA PRO A 115 24.04 -31.93 9.16
C PRO A 115 23.63 -31.31 10.50
N GLY A 116 22.49 -30.61 10.52
CA GLY A 116 21.90 -30.01 11.72
C GLY A 116 20.41 -30.35 11.87
N ARG A 117 19.83 -30.07 13.05
CA ARG A 117 18.42 -30.42 13.36
C ARG A 117 17.37 -29.79 12.42
N GLN A 118 17.72 -28.74 11.70
CA GLN A 118 16.82 -27.99 10.81
C GLN A 118 17.21 -28.07 9.32
N CYS A 119 18.29 -28.78 8.93
CA CYS A 119 18.71 -28.87 7.53
C CYS A 119 18.40 -30.25 6.92
N CYS A 120 18.22 -30.31 5.60
CA CYS A 120 17.93 -31.57 4.90
C CYS A 120 19.18 -32.38 4.52
N LEU A 121 20.39 -31.99 4.94
CA LEU A 121 21.61 -32.74 4.62
C LEU A 121 21.60 -34.13 5.28
N ALA A 122 21.80 -35.15 4.47
CA ALA A 122 21.93 -36.54 4.90
C ALA A 122 23.34 -36.87 5.40
N ASP A 123 24.36 -36.13 4.94
CA ASP A 123 25.77 -36.30 5.27
C ASP A 123 26.51 -34.96 5.21
N GLU A 124 27.78 -34.92 5.62
CA GLU A 124 28.63 -33.74 5.48
C GLU A 124 28.77 -33.31 4.00
N SER A 125 28.66 -32.01 3.75
CA SER A 125 28.81 -31.42 2.42
C SER A 125 30.08 -30.57 2.40
N HIS A 126 30.98 -30.87 1.47
CA HIS A 126 32.25 -30.15 1.31
C HIS A 126 32.15 -29.16 0.16
N ILE A 127 32.56 -27.92 0.42
CA ILE A 127 32.79 -26.89 -0.59
C ILE A 127 34.26 -26.96 -0.96
N VAL A 128 34.54 -27.32 -2.21
CA VAL A 128 35.89 -27.60 -2.73
C VAL A 128 36.24 -26.56 -3.79
N TRP A 129 37.48 -26.07 -3.75
CA TRP A 129 38.07 -25.32 -4.85
C TRP A 129 38.69 -26.30 -5.85
N GLU A 130 38.08 -26.45 -7.02
CA GLU A 130 38.48 -27.42 -8.03
C GLU A 130 38.69 -26.73 -9.38
N ASN A 131 39.94 -26.71 -9.86
CA ASN A 131 40.35 -26.21 -11.18
C ASN A 131 39.78 -24.82 -11.53
N GLY A 132 39.83 -23.88 -10.58
CA GLY A 132 39.34 -22.51 -10.77
C GLY A 132 37.83 -22.33 -10.58
N GLN A 133 37.12 -23.36 -10.09
CA GLN A 133 35.69 -23.31 -9.80
C GLN A 133 35.39 -23.72 -8.36
N ILE A 134 34.33 -23.15 -7.79
CA ILE A 134 33.78 -23.57 -6.49
C ILE A 134 32.71 -24.63 -6.76
N VAL A 135 32.92 -25.83 -6.20
CA VAL A 135 32.02 -26.98 -6.33
C VAL A 135 31.57 -27.43 -4.95
N GLN A 136 30.29 -27.77 -4.81
CA GLN A 136 29.75 -28.33 -3.57
C GLN A 136 28.86 -29.54 -3.89
N ASP A 137 29.20 -30.70 -3.37
CA ASP A 137 28.36 -31.90 -3.43
C ASP A 137 27.44 -31.98 -2.21
N MET A 138 26.17 -32.34 -2.42
CA MET A 138 25.14 -32.37 -1.38
C MET A 138 24.26 -33.61 -1.51
N LEU A 139 24.06 -34.32 -0.39
CA LEU A 139 23.06 -35.37 -0.25
C LEU A 139 21.89 -34.84 0.56
N LEU A 140 20.73 -34.67 -0.07
CA LEU A 140 19.52 -34.16 0.58
C LEU A 140 18.59 -35.31 0.94
N LYS A 141 18.33 -35.50 2.23
CA LYS A 141 17.30 -36.40 2.73
C LYS A 141 15.93 -35.77 2.51
N LEU A 142 15.04 -36.50 1.85
CA LEU A 142 13.67 -36.04 1.63
C LEU A 142 12.87 -36.08 2.93
N ARG A 143 12.07 -35.04 3.12
CA ARG A 143 11.07 -34.86 4.18
C ARG A 143 9.71 -35.35 3.68
N ASN A 144 8.79 -35.54 4.63
CA ASN A 144 7.40 -35.96 4.38
C ASN A 144 7.28 -37.33 3.67
N VAL A 145 8.32 -38.16 3.74
CA VAL A 145 8.38 -39.55 3.23
C VAL A 145 9.27 -40.42 4.11
N GLU A 146 9.10 -41.74 4.03
CA GLU A 146 9.85 -42.71 4.85
C GLU A 146 11.30 -42.89 4.37
N THR A 147 11.53 -42.85 3.06
CA THR A 147 12.82 -43.06 2.43
C THR A 147 13.04 -42.14 1.23
N GLY A 148 14.30 -41.80 0.97
CA GLY A 148 14.69 -41.07 -0.24
C GLY A 148 15.80 -40.06 0.02
N VAL A 149 16.83 -40.10 -0.82
CA VAL A 149 17.91 -39.12 -0.86
C VAL A 149 18.09 -38.63 -2.29
N VAL A 150 18.26 -37.33 -2.48
CA VAL A 150 18.62 -36.73 -3.78
C VAL A 150 20.06 -36.24 -3.72
N HIS A 151 20.86 -36.65 -4.70
CA HIS A 151 22.25 -36.22 -4.85
C HIS A 151 22.34 -35.04 -5.81
N LEU A 152 22.84 -33.92 -5.31
CA LEU A 152 23.07 -32.69 -6.07
C LEU A 152 24.55 -32.33 -6.11
N GLN A 153 24.96 -31.70 -7.20
CA GLN A 153 26.23 -30.98 -7.29
C GLN A 153 25.94 -29.54 -7.66
N LEU A 154 26.45 -28.60 -6.87
CA LEU A 154 26.29 -27.16 -7.05
C LEU A 154 27.57 -26.56 -7.63
N LYS A 155 27.41 -25.65 -8.59
CA LYS A 155 28.50 -24.83 -9.13
C LYS A 155 28.05 -23.38 -9.26
N TRP A 156 28.88 -22.46 -8.78
CA TRP A 156 28.67 -21.04 -9.02
C TRP A 156 29.26 -20.62 -10.35
N VAL A 157 28.46 -19.96 -11.19
CA VAL A 157 28.87 -19.50 -12.52
C VAL A 157 29.01 -17.98 -12.52
N ASN A 158 30.24 -17.50 -12.70
CA ASN A 158 30.55 -16.09 -12.88
C ASN A 158 30.44 -15.71 -14.37
N ILE A 159 29.79 -14.57 -14.68
CA ILE A 159 29.77 -14.02 -16.04
C ILE A 159 31.04 -13.17 -16.24
N PRO A 160 31.88 -13.45 -17.26
CA PRO A 160 33.01 -12.59 -17.62
C PRO A 160 32.48 -11.22 -18.10
N GLY A 161 32.89 -10.11 -17.46
CA GLY A 161 32.51 -8.77 -17.90
C GLY A 161 32.49 -7.66 -16.85
N THR A 162 32.47 -7.97 -15.55
CA THR A 162 32.74 -7.00 -14.48
C THR A 162 34.26 -6.80 -14.33
N LYS A 163 34.83 -6.00 -15.24
CA LYS A 163 36.21 -5.47 -15.29
C LYS A 163 37.34 -6.36 -14.71
N GLN A 164 37.90 -7.22 -15.54
CA GLN A 164 39.33 -7.26 -15.90
C GLN A 164 39.53 -8.13 -17.15
N GLN A 165 40.65 -7.91 -17.84
CA GLN A 165 40.92 -8.20 -19.26
C GLN A 165 40.94 -9.68 -19.65
N LEU A 166 40.68 -9.88 -20.95
CA LEU A 166 40.73 -11.10 -21.77
C LEU A 166 41.86 -12.09 -21.42
N ASN A 167 41.50 -13.37 -21.36
CA ASN A 167 42.20 -14.40 -22.13
C ASN A 167 41.20 -15.42 -22.71
N PRO A 168 41.42 -15.91 -23.95
CA PRO A 168 40.45 -16.70 -24.69
C PRO A 168 40.64 -18.20 -24.52
N ILE A 169 39.54 -18.94 -24.67
CA ILE A 169 39.39 -20.39 -24.93
C ILE A 169 38.87 -21.23 -23.72
N MET A 170 37.64 -21.74 -23.92
CA MET A 170 36.77 -22.66 -23.14
C MET A 170 36.03 -22.03 -21.93
N ASP A 171 34.70 -22.07 -21.76
CA ASP A 171 33.67 -22.99 -22.26
C ASP A 171 32.35 -22.28 -22.65
N GLY A 172 31.95 -22.45 -23.91
CA GLY A 172 30.63 -22.94 -24.31
C GLY A 172 29.35 -22.11 -24.10
N LEU A 173 29.31 -21.03 -23.32
CA LEU A 173 28.09 -20.25 -23.08
C LEU A 173 28.21 -18.82 -23.66
N VAL A 174 27.42 -18.53 -24.69
CA VAL A 174 27.30 -17.21 -25.32
C VAL A 174 26.38 -16.29 -24.53
N GLY A 175 25.31 -16.82 -23.92
CA GLY A 175 24.37 -16.04 -23.12
C GLY A 175 23.08 -16.81 -22.78
N LEU A 176 22.17 -16.19 -22.01
CA LEU A 176 20.85 -16.77 -21.73
C LEU A 176 19.77 -16.11 -22.58
N LEU A 177 18.96 -16.94 -23.23
CA LEU A 177 17.80 -16.50 -24.00
C LEU A 177 16.52 -16.80 -23.25
N LYS A 178 15.83 -15.75 -22.82
CA LYS A 178 14.49 -15.85 -22.25
C LYS A 178 13.46 -15.73 -23.37
N VAL A 179 12.69 -16.80 -23.60
CA VAL A 179 11.60 -16.86 -24.57
C VAL A 179 10.27 -16.84 -23.82
N ARG A 180 9.42 -15.84 -24.07
CA ARG A 180 8.06 -15.77 -23.52
C ARG A 180 7.05 -16.26 -24.54
N VAL A 181 6.39 -17.38 -24.26
CA VAL A 181 5.31 -17.93 -25.07
C VAL A 181 3.99 -17.30 -24.61
N VAL A 182 3.41 -16.43 -25.43
CA VAL A 182 2.26 -15.59 -25.05
C VAL A 182 0.94 -16.33 -25.31
N ARG A 183 0.62 -16.61 -26.57
CA ARG A 183 -0.65 -17.22 -27.01
C ARG A 183 -0.51 -17.93 -28.36
N GLY A 184 -1.42 -18.86 -28.64
CA GLY A 184 -1.67 -19.41 -29.96
C GLY A 184 -2.95 -18.80 -30.53
N ILE A 185 -3.00 -18.64 -31.85
CA ILE A 185 -4.17 -18.07 -32.54
C ILE A 185 -4.53 -19.03 -33.67
N ASN A 186 -5.78 -19.47 -33.72
CA ASN A 186 -6.34 -20.33 -34.77
C ASN A 186 -5.51 -21.60 -35.05
N LEU A 187 -5.10 -22.32 -34.00
CA LEU A 187 -4.44 -23.60 -34.13
C LEU A 187 -5.36 -24.66 -34.76
N ALA A 188 -4.78 -25.69 -35.38
CA ALA A 188 -5.53 -26.76 -36.02
C ALA A 188 -6.39 -27.53 -35.00
N TYR A 189 -7.59 -27.97 -35.41
CA TYR A 189 -8.32 -29.00 -34.67
C TYR A 189 -7.70 -30.37 -34.98
N ARG A 190 -7.29 -31.11 -33.96
CA ARG A 190 -6.86 -32.51 -34.09
C ARG A 190 -7.82 -33.50 -33.42
N ASP A 191 -8.56 -33.09 -32.38
CA ASP A 191 -9.65 -33.89 -31.82
C ASP A 191 -11.05 -33.44 -32.21
N THR A 192 -12.00 -34.38 -32.13
CA THR A 192 -13.45 -34.18 -32.43
C THR A 192 -14.13 -33.11 -31.57
N ARG A 193 -13.54 -32.68 -30.45
CA ARG A 193 -14.13 -31.73 -29.50
C ARG A 193 -13.20 -30.56 -29.09
N GLY A 194 -12.08 -30.37 -29.77
CA GLY A 194 -11.08 -29.34 -29.42
C GLY A 194 -9.67 -29.79 -29.74
N SER A 195 -8.69 -29.02 -29.29
CA SER A 195 -7.30 -29.47 -29.17
C SER A 195 -6.76 -29.01 -27.83
N ASP A 196 -5.82 -29.76 -27.28
CA ASP A 196 -5.10 -29.55 -26.04
C ASP A 196 -3.64 -29.08 -26.33
N PRO A 197 -3.43 -27.88 -26.91
CA PRO A 197 -2.11 -27.48 -27.39
C PRO A 197 -1.09 -27.22 -26.28
N TYR A 198 0.17 -27.52 -26.59
CA TYR A 198 1.37 -27.04 -25.88
C TYR A 198 2.51 -26.75 -26.84
N VAL A 199 3.46 -25.92 -26.42
CA VAL A 199 4.63 -25.51 -27.22
C VAL A 199 5.89 -26.18 -26.68
N VAL A 200 6.73 -26.67 -27.58
CA VAL A 200 8.06 -27.22 -27.31
C VAL A 200 9.11 -26.33 -27.97
N LEU A 201 10.04 -25.80 -27.18
CA LEU A 201 11.22 -25.07 -27.67
C LEU A 201 12.45 -25.97 -27.59
N ARG A 202 13.24 -26.01 -28.66
CA ARG A 202 14.51 -26.75 -28.72
C ARG A 202 15.65 -25.85 -29.19
N LEU A 203 16.80 -25.95 -28.52
CA LEU A 203 18.06 -25.33 -28.93
C LEU A 203 19.21 -26.31 -28.64
N GLY A 204 19.79 -26.89 -29.68
CA GLY A 204 20.76 -27.98 -29.54
C GLY A 204 20.17 -29.18 -28.78
N LYS A 205 20.81 -29.55 -27.65
CA LYS A 205 20.34 -30.64 -26.78
C LYS A 205 19.24 -30.22 -25.79
N GLN A 206 18.98 -28.91 -25.63
CA GLN A 206 17.98 -28.40 -24.69
C GLN A 206 16.57 -28.55 -25.26
N LYS A 207 15.63 -28.94 -24.39
CA LYS A 207 14.21 -29.08 -24.73
C LYS A 207 13.35 -28.59 -23.57
N LEU A 208 12.63 -27.50 -23.77
CA LEU A 208 11.68 -26.94 -22.81
C LEU A 208 10.26 -26.99 -23.39
N LYS A 209 9.24 -27.03 -22.53
CA LYS A 209 7.84 -27.01 -22.98
C LYS A 209 6.93 -26.22 -22.05
N THR A 210 5.88 -25.65 -22.61
CA THR A 210 4.83 -24.96 -21.84
C THR A 210 3.86 -25.94 -21.17
N SER A 211 2.97 -25.42 -20.34
CA SER A 211 1.77 -26.14 -19.92
C SER A 211 0.82 -26.43 -21.10
N VAL A 212 0.00 -27.46 -20.94
CA VAL A 212 -1.02 -27.90 -21.89
C VAL A 212 -2.31 -27.12 -21.64
N LYS A 213 -2.92 -26.55 -22.68
CA LYS A 213 -4.17 -25.78 -22.55
C LYS A 213 -5.31 -26.59 -23.14
N LYS A 214 -6.22 -27.04 -22.28
CA LYS A 214 -7.29 -27.96 -22.71
C LYS A 214 -8.32 -27.28 -23.62
N LYS A 215 -8.75 -27.99 -24.66
CA LYS A 215 -9.88 -27.68 -25.56
C LYS A 215 -9.86 -26.25 -26.07
N SER A 216 -8.71 -25.77 -26.53
CA SER A 216 -8.56 -24.43 -27.06
C SER A 216 -7.66 -24.40 -28.28
N VAL A 217 -8.19 -23.90 -29.40
CA VAL A 217 -7.39 -23.54 -30.57
C VAL A 217 -6.86 -22.11 -30.51
N ASN A 218 -7.17 -21.36 -29.44
CA ASN A 218 -6.66 -20.03 -29.15
C ASN A 218 -6.07 -19.96 -27.72
N PRO A 219 -5.07 -20.81 -27.39
CA PRO A 219 -4.54 -20.94 -26.05
C PRO A 219 -3.76 -19.70 -25.59
N ILE A 220 -3.84 -19.35 -24.31
CA ILE A 220 -3.01 -18.31 -23.69
C ILE A 220 -2.12 -18.97 -22.63
N TRP A 221 -0.80 -18.82 -22.76
CA TRP A 221 0.20 -19.40 -21.85
C TRP A 221 0.82 -18.35 -20.94
N HIS A 222 1.36 -17.26 -21.50
CA HIS A 222 2.19 -16.28 -20.77
C HIS A 222 3.37 -16.89 -20.00
N GLU A 223 3.93 -18.00 -20.49
CA GLU A 223 5.00 -18.73 -19.81
C GLU A 223 6.38 -18.28 -20.33
N GLU A 224 7.34 -18.11 -19.42
CA GLU A 224 8.73 -17.79 -19.75
C GLU A 224 9.61 -19.04 -19.64
N LEU A 225 10.35 -19.34 -20.71
CA LEU A 225 11.28 -20.45 -20.80
C LEU A 225 12.68 -19.89 -21.07
N THR A 226 13.69 -20.30 -20.31
CA THR A 226 15.07 -19.79 -20.44
C THR A 226 15.98 -20.87 -21.01
N LEU A 227 16.59 -20.61 -22.16
CA LEU A 227 17.55 -21.48 -22.84
C LEU A 227 18.96 -20.91 -22.71
N SER A 228 19.98 -21.76 -22.57
CA SER A 228 21.38 -21.35 -22.70
C SER A 228 21.83 -21.37 -24.16
N ILE A 229 22.33 -20.25 -24.67
CA ILE A 229 22.89 -20.20 -26.02
C ILE A 229 24.32 -20.69 -25.93
N THR A 230 24.58 -21.86 -26.49
CA THR A 230 25.94 -22.42 -26.59
C THR A 230 26.49 -22.39 -28.02
N ASN A 231 25.61 -22.53 -29.00
CA ASN A 231 25.88 -22.31 -30.42
C ASN A 231 24.90 -21.24 -30.94
N PRO A 232 25.38 -20.01 -31.23
CA PRO A 232 24.52 -18.89 -31.63
C PRO A 232 24.00 -18.99 -33.07
N ILE A 233 24.51 -19.93 -33.87
CA ILE A 233 24.12 -20.16 -35.26
C ILE A 233 22.93 -21.13 -35.35
N ALA A 234 22.67 -21.91 -34.30
CA ALA A 234 21.56 -22.86 -34.30
C ALA A 234 20.22 -22.12 -34.05
N PRO A 235 19.20 -22.27 -34.91
CA PRO A 235 17.90 -21.65 -34.69
C PRO A 235 17.16 -22.32 -33.52
N ILE A 236 16.26 -21.57 -32.89
CA ILE A 236 15.30 -22.17 -31.96
C ILE A 236 14.25 -22.89 -32.78
N LYS A 237 14.06 -24.18 -32.53
CA LYS A 237 12.96 -24.95 -33.11
C LYS A 237 11.76 -24.90 -32.19
N LEU A 238 10.67 -24.36 -32.68
CA LEU A 238 9.37 -24.30 -32.02
C LEU A 238 8.46 -25.35 -32.65
N GLY A 239 7.93 -26.26 -31.85
CA GLY A 239 6.87 -27.19 -32.27
C GLY A 239 5.63 -27.00 -31.41
N VAL A 240 4.46 -27.01 -32.05
CA VAL A 240 3.15 -27.00 -31.39
C VAL A 240 2.54 -28.38 -31.55
N PHE A 241 2.08 -28.95 -30.44
CA PHE A 241 1.54 -30.31 -30.38
C PHE A 241 0.20 -30.30 -29.67
N ASP A 242 -0.71 -31.13 -30.15
CA ASP A 242 -1.92 -31.49 -29.44
C ASP A 242 -1.61 -32.64 -28.49
N LYS A 243 -2.06 -32.56 -27.23
CA LYS A 243 -1.78 -33.61 -26.26
C LYS A 243 -2.83 -34.71 -26.34
N ASP A 244 -2.39 -35.90 -26.71
CA ASP A 244 -3.24 -37.08 -26.75
C ASP A 244 -3.12 -37.94 -25.48
N THR A 245 -4.23 -38.59 -25.12
CA THR A 245 -4.28 -39.43 -23.92
C THR A 245 -3.81 -40.87 -24.18
N PHE A 246 -4.06 -41.41 -25.38
CA PHE A 246 -3.83 -42.83 -25.70
C PHE A 246 -3.04 -43.06 -27.00
N SER A 247 -2.62 -41.99 -27.67
CA SER A 247 -1.80 -42.00 -28.90
C SER A 247 -0.58 -41.09 -28.73
N ARG A 248 0.25 -41.01 -29.77
CA ARG A 248 1.31 -40.00 -29.82
C ARG A 248 0.68 -38.65 -30.14
N ASP A 249 1.03 -37.64 -29.35
CA ASP A 249 0.66 -36.24 -29.55
C ASP A 249 0.75 -35.80 -31.02
N ASP A 250 -0.38 -35.34 -31.56
CA ASP A 250 -0.49 -34.89 -32.94
C ASP A 250 0.24 -33.55 -33.19
N PRO A 251 1.06 -33.44 -34.25
CA PRO A 251 1.70 -32.18 -34.60
C PRO A 251 0.66 -31.16 -35.12
N MET A 252 0.66 -29.97 -34.53
CA MET A 252 -0.23 -28.87 -34.92
C MET A 252 0.49 -27.84 -35.80
N GLY A 253 1.82 -27.82 -35.76
CA GLY A 253 2.66 -26.98 -36.60
C GLY A 253 4.03 -26.78 -35.98
N ASP A 254 4.97 -26.26 -36.76
CA ASP A 254 6.31 -25.94 -36.33
C ASP A 254 6.80 -24.64 -36.96
N ALA A 255 7.79 -24.03 -36.34
CA ALA A 255 8.45 -22.82 -36.79
C ALA A 255 9.91 -22.82 -36.33
N GLU A 256 10.77 -22.17 -37.10
CA GLU A 256 12.15 -21.92 -36.69
C GLU A 256 12.36 -20.42 -36.49
N ILE A 257 13.05 -20.06 -35.40
CA ILE A 257 13.38 -18.68 -35.06
C ILE A 257 14.89 -18.54 -35.11
N ASP A 258 15.36 -17.72 -36.04
CA ASP A 258 16.78 -17.42 -36.20
C ASP A 258 17.27 -16.50 -35.07
N LEU A 259 18.47 -16.79 -34.56
CA LEU A 259 19.16 -16.02 -33.55
C LEU A 259 20.15 -15.02 -34.15
N GLU A 260 20.53 -15.15 -35.43
CA GLU A 260 21.48 -14.26 -36.10
C GLU A 260 21.15 -12.77 -35.87
N PRO A 261 19.90 -12.30 -36.02
CA PRO A 261 19.57 -10.91 -35.73
C PRO A 261 19.90 -10.48 -34.30
N LEU A 262 19.72 -11.36 -33.30
CA LEU A 262 20.07 -11.08 -31.91
C LEU A 262 21.59 -11.05 -31.72
N MET A 263 22.32 -11.87 -32.46
CA MET A 263 23.79 -11.94 -32.40
C MET A 263 24.47 -10.74 -33.03
N GLU A 264 23.94 -10.21 -34.13
CA GLU A 264 24.42 -8.96 -34.75
C GLU A 264 24.42 -7.80 -33.73
N VAL A 265 23.36 -7.75 -32.91
CA VAL A 265 23.18 -6.72 -31.88
C VAL A 265 24.17 -6.87 -30.72
N LEU A 266 24.55 -8.09 -30.35
CA LEU A 266 25.53 -8.35 -29.29
C LEU A 266 26.94 -7.86 -29.65
N ASN A 267 27.24 -7.66 -30.93
CA ASN A 267 28.51 -7.13 -31.41
C ASN A 267 28.52 -5.60 -31.54
N MET A 268 27.39 -4.92 -31.26
CA MET A 268 27.32 -3.46 -31.29
C MET A 268 27.83 -2.87 -29.96
N ASP A 269 28.48 -1.71 -29.99
CA ASP A 269 28.84 -0.96 -28.79
C ASP A 269 27.55 -0.41 -28.12
N PRO A 270 27.15 -0.93 -26.95
CA PRO A 270 25.87 -0.63 -26.34
C PRO A 270 25.82 0.77 -25.69
N GLU A 271 26.97 1.42 -25.45
CA GLU A 271 27.04 2.66 -24.68
C GLU A 271 26.30 3.84 -25.35
N ASN A 272 26.08 3.75 -26.68
CA ASN A 272 25.46 4.81 -27.47
C ASN A 272 24.03 4.50 -27.95
N ILE A 273 23.49 3.31 -27.67
CA ILE A 273 22.15 2.91 -28.16
C ILE A 273 21.09 3.25 -27.09
N ARG A 274 20.19 4.17 -27.42
CA ARG A 274 19.11 4.59 -26.50
C ARG A 274 18.17 3.42 -26.19
N ASN A 275 17.77 3.28 -24.92
CA ASN A 275 16.78 2.27 -24.51
C ASN A 275 15.43 2.44 -25.25
N GLY A 276 14.88 1.34 -25.75
CA GLY A 276 13.66 1.31 -26.56
C GLY A 276 13.88 1.55 -28.06
N THR A 277 15.12 1.79 -28.50
CA THR A 277 15.45 1.93 -29.92
C THR A 277 15.16 0.62 -30.64
N ILE A 278 14.37 0.69 -31.71
CA ILE A 278 14.25 -0.41 -32.67
C ILE A 278 15.57 -0.43 -33.46
N ILE A 279 16.39 -1.45 -33.22
CA ILE A 279 17.68 -1.63 -33.89
C ILE A 279 17.46 -2.21 -35.28
N LYS A 280 16.58 -3.22 -35.39
CA LYS A 280 16.28 -3.91 -36.64
C LYS A 280 14.81 -4.27 -36.67
N THR A 281 14.18 -4.10 -37.83
CA THR A 281 12.83 -4.59 -38.09
C THR A 281 12.94 -5.73 -39.10
N ILE A 282 12.39 -6.88 -38.75
CA ILE A 282 12.32 -8.06 -39.61
C ILE A 282 10.88 -8.18 -40.09
N ARG A 283 10.69 -8.04 -41.40
CA ARG A 283 9.39 -8.20 -42.03
C ARG A 283 9.12 -9.69 -42.34
N PRO A 284 7.85 -10.12 -42.34
CA PRO A 284 7.46 -11.42 -42.89
C PRO A 284 8.01 -11.63 -44.31
N SER A 285 8.57 -12.81 -44.57
CA SER A 285 9.04 -13.19 -45.91
C SER A 285 8.97 -14.70 -46.12
N ASN A 286 9.21 -15.16 -47.36
CA ASN A 286 9.26 -16.59 -47.67
C ASN A 286 10.47 -17.32 -47.07
N GLN A 287 11.37 -16.60 -46.39
CA GLN A 287 12.58 -17.14 -45.77
C GLN A 287 12.50 -17.20 -44.23
N ASN A 288 11.38 -16.76 -43.63
CA ASN A 288 11.19 -16.81 -42.17
C ASN A 288 9.76 -17.23 -41.81
N CYS A 289 9.55 -17.57 -40.53
CA CYS A 289 8.25 -18.01 -40.01
C CYS A 289 7.43 -16.87 -39.35
N LEU A 290 7.73 -15.60 -39.65
CA LEU A 290 7.04 -14.47 -39.01
C LEU A 290 5.68 -14.24 -39.67
N ALA A 291 4.63 -14.19 -38.85
CA ALA A 291 3.27 -13.86 -39.31
C ALA A 291 2.99 -12.34 -39.38
N ASP A 292 3.83 -11.53 -38.72
CA ASP A 292 3.75 -10.06 -38.68
C ASP A 292 5.16 -9.48 -38.50
N GLU A 293 5.31 -8.16 -38.64
CA GLU A 293 6.59 -7.47 -38.41
C GLU A 293 7.12 -7.73 -37.00
N SER A 294 8.41 -8.10 -36.91
CA SER A 294 9.12 -8.31 -35.66
C SER A 294 10.19 -7.24 -35.49
N HIS A 295 10.35 -6.73 -34.28
CA HIS A 295 11.33 -5.68 -33.99
C HIS A 295 12.35 -6.18 -32.97
N LEU A 296 13.63 -6.09 -33.33
CA LEU A 296 14.72 -6.15 -32.37
C LEU A 296 14.87 -4.78 -31.73
N CYS A 297 14.51 -4.69 -30.46
CA CYS A 297 14.60 -3.46 -29.71
C CYS A 297 15.74 -3.54 -28.71
N TRP A 298 16.65 -2.58 -28.74
CA TRP A 298 17.65 -2.43 -27.69
C TRP A 298 16.93 -2.06 -26.41
N ARG A 299 17.04 -2.92 -25.40
CA ARG A 299 16.57 -2.62 -24.06
C ARG A 299 17.70 -2.91 -23.10
N ASN A 300 18.19 -1.88 -22.41
CA ASN A 300 19.26 -2.03 -21.44
C ASN A 300 18.87 -3.11 -20.42
N GLY A 301 19.75 -4.10 -20.23
CA GLY A 301 19.54 -5.28 -19.41
C GLY A 301 19.26 -4.94 -17.95
N GLY A 302 17.98 -4.74 -17.65
CA GLY A 302 17.37 -4.68 -16.34
C GLY A 302 15.94 -5.15 -16.48
N GLY A 303 15.78 -6.45 -16.76
CA GLY A 303 14.49 -7.06 -17.04
C GLY A 303 13.50 -6.94 -15.88
N LYS A 304 12.61 -5.95 -15.97
CA LYS A 304 11.20 -6.21 -16.30
C LYS A 304 10.83 -5.36 -17.51
N MET A 305 10.72 -6.00 -18.68
CA MET A 305 10.09 -5.40 -19.85
C MET A 305 8.57 -5.36 -19.61
N PHE A 306 7.98 -4.16 -19.55
CA PHE A 306 7.03 -3.62 -20.51
C PHE A 306 6.78 -2.14 -20.17
N GLY A 307 7.41 -1.25 -20.96
CA GLY A 307 7.22 0.20 -20.96
C GLY A 307 8.37 1.00 -20.32
N GLY A 308 9.27 1.56 -21.12
CA GLY A 308 10.29 2.52 -20.63
C GLY A 308 11.22 2.89 -21.78
N GLY A 309 11.31 4.12 -22.28
CA GLY A 309 11.30 5.35 -21.49
C GLY A 309 12.45 5.23 -20.52
N GLY A 310 13.65 5.74 -20.87
CA GLY A 310 14.88 5.52 -20.11
C GLY A 310 14.63 5.53 -18.60
N ARG A 311 15.08 4.47 -17.90
CA ARG A 311 14.86 4.33 -16.46
C ARG A 311 15.47 5.55 -15.79
N LYS A 312 14.60 6.41 -15.29
CA LYS A 312 14.99 7.68 -14.70
C LYS A 312 15.59 7.38 -13.33
N PRO A 313 16.50 8.23 -12.82
CA PRO A 313 17.09 8.08 -11.48
C PRO A 313 16.06 7.95 -10.34
N LEU A 314 14.79 8.28 -10.60
CA LEU A 314 13.63 7.96 -9.77
C LEU A 314 12.55 7.35 -10.67
N ASP A 315 12.35 6.04 -10.58
CA ASP A 315 11.32 5.29 -11.34
C ASP A 315 10.37 4.58 -10.35
N TYR A 316 9.13 4.28 -10.77
CA TYR A 316 8.11 3.71 -9.90
C TYR A 316 8.61 2.46 -9.18
N GLU A 317 9.32 1.58 -9.87
CA GLU A 317 9.86 0.34 -9.31
C GLU A 317 10.89 0.57 -8.20
N GLU A 318 11.57 1.72 -8.17
CA GLU A 318 12.56 2.10 -7.16
C GLU A 318 11.94 2.89 -5.98
N LEU A 319 10.64 3.18 -6.04
CA LEU A 319 9.94 3.78 -4.90
C LEU A 319 9.87 2.78 -3.74
N ASN A 320 10.00 3.31 -2.51
CA ASN A 320 9.79 2.54 -1.29
C ASN A 320 8.46 1.76 -1.36
N GLU A 321 8.48 0.46 -1.10
CA GLU A 321 7.30 -0.41 -1.16
C GLU A 321 6.13 0.08 -0.28
N ASN A 322 6.43 0.73 0.84
CA ASN A 322 5.42 1.36 1.67
C ASN A 322 4.73 2.50 0.90
N VAL A 323 5.48 3.34 0.18
CA VAL A 323 4.92 4.42 -0.65
C VAL A 323 4.02 3.86 -1.76
N LYS A 324 4.38 2.73 -2.38
CA LYS A 324 3.54 2.05 -3.37
C LYS A 324 2.22 1.52 -2.79
N LYS A 325 2.24 1.06 -1.54
CA LYS A 325 1.05 0.52 -0.83
C LYS A 325 0.10 1.60 -0.31
N VAL A 326 0.59 2.83 -0.08
CA VAL A 326 -0.24 3.91 0.45
C VAL A 326 -1.36 4.27 -0.51
N GLN A 327 -2.59 4.27 0.00
CA GLN A 327 -3.77 4.75 -0.70
C GLN A 327 -4.43 5.88 0.09
N TYR A 328 -4.79 6.97 -0.59
CA TYR A 328 -5.51 8.11 0.00
C TYR A 328 -6.66 8.55 -0.90
N ALA A 329 -7.82 7.92 -0.71
CA ALA A 329 -8.97 8.00 -1.62
C ALA A 329 -9.60 9.40 -1.77
N VAL A 330 -9.37 10.32 -0.82
CA VAL A 330 -9.93 11.69 -0.82
C VAL A 330 -9.50 12.50 -2.07
N ARG A 331 -8.34 12.16 -2.67
CA ARG A 331 -7.82 12.75 -3.91
C ARG A 331 -7.47 11.69 -4.96
N GLY A 332 -8.31 10.66 -5.07
CA GLY A 332 -8.14 9.56 -6.03
C GLY A 332 -8.79 9.81 -7.39
N GLU A 333 -9.19 8.73 -8.05
CA GLU A 333 -9.74 8.71 -9.42
C GLU A 333 -10.88 9.73 -9.65
N LEU A 334 -11.87 9.79 -8.75
CA LEU A 334 -13.00 10.72 -8.90
C LEU A 334 -12.56 12.18 -8.96
N TYR A 335 -11.55 12.55 -8.16
CA TYR A 335 -11.04 13.92 -8.16
C TYR A 335 -10.35 14.27 -9.49
N LEU A 336 -9.62 13.32 -10.07
CA LEU A 336 -9.00 13.48 -11.39
C LEU A 336 -10.08 13.65 -12.47
N ARG A 337 -11.11 12.79 -12.46
CA ARG A 337 -12.22 12.90 -13.41
C ARG A 337 -13.01 14.20 -13.23
N ALA A 338 -13.22 14.64 -12.01
CA ALA A 338 -13.87 15.92 -11.72
C ALA A 338 -13.04 17.09 -12.26
N SER A 339 -11.71 17.04 -12.13
CA SER A 339 -10.80 18.05 -12.67
C SER A 339 -10.80 18.10 -14.20
N GLU A 340 -10.93 16.94 -14.87
CA GLU A 340 -11.09 16.87 -16.33
C GLU A 340 -12.41 17.51 -16.79
N LEU A 341 -13.54 17.11 -16.19
CA LEU A 341 -14.85 17.67 -16.49
C LEU A 341 -14.87 19.19 -16.25
N GLN A 342 -14.18 19.68 -15.22
CA GLN A 342 -14.04 21.11 -14.98
C GLN A 342 -13.28 21.81 -16.12
N LYS A 343 -12.21 21.21 -16.65
CA LYS A 343 -11.49 21.73 -17.83
C LYS A 343 -12.34 21.69 -19.10
N GLU A 344 -13.23 20.72 -19.23
CA GLU A 344 -14.24 20.63 -20.28
C GLU A 344 -15.38 21.66 -20.13
N GLY A 345 -15.34 22.51 -19.08
CA GLY A 345 -16.30 23.59 -18.85
C GLY A 345 -17.51 23.18 -18.02
N LYS A 346 -17.56 21.95 -17.50
CA LYS A 346 -18.64 21.53 -16.59
C LYS A 346 -18.47 22.18 -15.22
N LYS A 347 -19.56 22.75 -14.67
CA LYS A 347 -19.57 23.23 -13.29
C LYS A 347 -19.45 22.04 -12.33
N ILE A 348 -18.39 22.01 -11.53
CA ILE A 348 -18.13 20.97 -10.54
C ILE A 348 -18.32 21.52 -9.13
N ILE A 349 -19.00 20.74 -8.29
CA ILE A 349 -19.18 21.01 -6.87
C ILE A 349 -18.29 20.02 -6.10
N PHE A 350 -17.14 20.51 -5.64
CA PHE A 350 -16.17 19.71 -4.91
C PHE A 350 -16.62 19.48 -3.45
N THR A 351 -17.41 18.43 -3.23
CA THR A 351 -17.81 17.98 -1.88
C THR A 351 -16.92 16.84 -1.36
N ASN A 352 -15.78 16.61 -2.02
CA ASN A 352 -14.84 15.55 -1.68
C ASN A 352 -13.87 15.94 -0.55
N VAL A 353 -13.70 17.23 -0.22
CA VAL A 353 -12.77 17.70 0.83
C VAL A 353 -13.48 18.63 1.81
N GLY A 354 -13.24 18.44 3.11
CA GLY A 354 -13.71 19.39 4.12
C GLY A 354 -12.85 20.66 4.15
N ASN A 355 -13.03 21.55 3.17
CA ASN A 355 -12.31 22.80 2.99
C ASN A 355 -13.30 24.00 3.00
N PRO A 356 -13.64 24.54 4.18
CA PRO A 356 -14.76 25.47 4.33
C PRO A 356 -14.65 26.74 3.47
N HIS A 357 -13.47 27.38 3.44
CA HIS A 357 -13.30 28.64 2.69
C HIS A 357 -13.40 28.45 1.17
N ALA A 358 -13.04 27.26 0.64
CA ALA A 358 -13.21 26.97 -0.78
C ALA A 358 -14.68 26.81 -1.20
N LEU A 359 -15.58 26.64 -0.22
CA LEU A 359 -17.03 26.50 -0.42
C LEU A 359 -17.80 27.70 0.14
N GLY A 360 -17.14 28.84 0.28
CA GLY A 360 -17.78 30.13 0.56
C GLY A 360 -17.92 30.50 2.04
N GLN A 361 -17.41 29.69 2.98
CA GLN A 361 -17.32 30.15 4.37
C GLN A 361 -16.40 31.38 4.44
N LYS A 362 -16.90 32.45 5.05
CA LYS A 362 -16.11 33.67 5.28
C LYS A 362 -15.11 33.44 6.43
N PRO A 363 -13.87 33.92 6.33
CA PRO A 363 -12.93 33.86 7.44
C PRO A 363 -13.37 34.78 8.59
N LEU A 364 -13.02 34.40 9.81
CA LEU A 364 -13.26 35.23 11.00
C LEU A 364 -12.41 36.50 10.94
N THR A 365 -13.00 37.65 11.28
CA THR A 365 -12.32 38.94 11.12
C THR A 365 -11.13 39.08 12.09
N PHE A 366 -11.35 38.81 13.37
CA PHE A 366 -10.36 39.08 14.43
C PHE A 366 -9.04 38.31 14.23
N PRO A 367 -9.03 36.99 13.97
CA PRO A 367 -7.79 36.27 13.73
C PRO A 367 -7.00 36.78 12.51
N ARG A 368 -7.71 37.18 11.45
CA ARG A 368 -7.10 37.75 10.24
C ARG A 368 -6.44 39.09 10.52
N GLN A 369 -7.08 39.94 11.33
CA GLN A 369 -6.52 41.22 11.76
C GLN A 369 -5.23 41.03 12.56
N VAL A 370 -5.24 40.15 13.56
CA VAL A 370 -4.06 39.89 14.40
C VAL A 370 -2.91 39.35 13.56
N VAL A 371 -3.15 38.34 12.72
CA VAL A 371 -2.09 37.72 11.92
C VAL A 371 -1.57 38.66 10.84
N ALA A 372 -2.41 39.52 10.26
CA ALA A 372 -1.96 40.56 9.33
C ALA A 372 -0.96 41.53 9.98
N LEU A 373 -1.26 42.00 11.20
CA LEU A 373 -0.37 42.85 11.98
C LEU A 373 0.93 42.12 12.38
N CYS A 374 0.85 40.83 12.71
CA CYS A 374 2.03 40.03 12.99
C CYS A 374 2.91 39.80 11.74
N GLN A 375 2.30 39.65 10.56
CA GLN A 375 2.99 39.42 9.29
C GLN A 375 3.64 40.70 8.74
N ALA A 376 3.03 41.84 9.01
CA ALA A 376 3.49 43.17 8.62
C ALA A 376 3.65 44.08 9.86
N PRO A 377 4.64 43.80 10.74
CA PRO A 377 4.76 44.48 12.03
C PRO A 377 5.03 45.98 11.92
N PHE A 378 5.56 46.47 10.79
CA PHE A 378 5.73 47.91 10.53
C PHE A 378 4.41 48.68 10.55
N LEU A 379 3.26 48.01 10.35
CA LEU A 379 1.94 48.63 10.51
C LEU A 379 1.67 49.05 11.96
N LEU A 380 2.33 48.45 12.96
CA LEU A 380 2.16 48.80 14.36
C LEU A 380 2.78 50.17 14.72
N ASP A 381 3.69 50.66 13.88
CA ASP A 381 4.35 51.96 14.01
C ASP A 381 3.59 53.07 13.26
N ASP A 382 2.63 52.72 12.40
CA ASP A 382 1.81 53.70 11.69
C ASP A 382 0.86 54.41 12.67
N PRO A 383 0.87 55.74 12.76
CA PRO A 383 0.00 56.49 13.67
C PRO A 383 -1.50 56.28 13.38
N ASN A 384 -1.85 55.81 12.18
CA ASN A 384 -3.21 55.53 11.74
C ASN A 384 -3.64 54.08 11.94
N VAL A 385 -2.78 53.21 12.51
CA VAL A 385 -3.11 51.78 12.69
C VAL A 385 -4.41 51.56 13.46
N GLY A 386 -4.68 52.39 14.46
CA GLY A 386 -5.91 52.36 15.26
C GLY A 386 -7.18 52.78 14.52
N LEU A 387 -7.06 53.39 13.34
CA LEU A 387 -8.21 53.68 12.46
C LEU A 387 -8.63 52.44 11.64
N ILE A 388 -7.72 51.50 11.43
CA ILE A 388 -7.92 50.31 10.58
C ILE A 388 -8.13 49.04 11.41
N PHE A 389 -7.41 48.91 12.52
CA PHE A 389 -7.44 47.73 13.39
C PHE A 389 -7.96 48.08 14.79
N PRO A 390 -8.80 47.22 15.39
CA PRO A 390 -9.29 47.46 16.75
C PRO A 390 -8.15 47.30 17.76
N ALA A 391 -8.25 48.03 18.89
CA ALA A 391 -7.17 48.12 19.85
C ALA A 391 -6.78 46.77 20.48
N ASP A 392 -7.74 45.86 20.63
CA ASP A 392 -7.52 44.50 21.15
C ASP A 392 -6.81 43.60 20.12
N ALA A 393 -7.05 43.77 18.82
CA ALA A 393 -6.27 43.08 17.79
C ALA A 393 -4.82 43.58 17.75
N ILE A 394 -4.60 44.89 17.88
CA ILE A 394 -3.26 45.50 17.97
C ILE A 394 -2.52 44.97 19.21
N ALA A 395 -3.19 44.99 20.37
CA ALA A 395 -2.62 44.48 21.62
C ALA A 395 -2.27 42.99 21.50
N ARG A 396 -3.14 42.19 20.88
CA ARG A 396 -2.91 40.76 20.66
C ARG A 396 -1.75 40.50 19.69
N ALA A 397 -1.61 41.31 18.64
CA ALA A 397 -0.48 41.20 17.71
C ALA A 397 0.86 41.52 18.42
N LYS A 398 0.90 42.61 19.19
CA LYS A 398 2.07 42.96 20.03
C LYS A 398 2.42 41.85 21.01
N HIS A 399 1.42 41.23 21.64
CA HIS A 399 1.60 40.11 22.55
C HIS A 399 2.27 38.90 21.87
N TYR A 400 1.81 38.48 20.70
CA TYR A 400 2.42 37.36 19.98
C TYR A 400 3.80 37.68 19.41
N LEU A 401 4.02 38.90 18.91
CA LEU A 401 5.36 39.35 18.48
C LEU A 401 6.36 39.35 19.64
N ALA A 402 5.94 39.73 20.85
CA ALA A 402 6.80 39.66 22.03
C ALA A 402 7.18 38.21 22.40
N MET A 403 6.34 37.23 22.08
CA MET A 403 6.64 35.80 22.26
C MET A 403 7.50 35.21 21.13
N ALA A 404 7.63 35.92 20.01
CA ALA A 404 8.36 35.50 18.82
C ALA A 404 9.41 36.57 18.46
N PRO A 405 10.55 36.64 19.18
CA PRO A 405 11.52 37.73 19.05
C PRO A 405 12.14 37.86 17.65
N GLY A 406 12.16 36.78 16.85
CA GLY A 406 12.56 36.80 15.44
C GLY A 406 11.40 37.07 14.45
N GLY A 407 10.26 37.54 14.95
CA GLY A 407 9.02 37.69 14.22
C GLY A 407 8.47 36.35 13.71
N LEU A 408 7.66 36.41 12.65
CA LEU A 408 7.05 35.22 12.03
C LEU A 408 8.01 34.47 11.10
N GLY A 409 9.18 35.05 10.80
CA GLY A 409 10.17 34.49 9.87
C GLY A 409 11.21 33.59 10.52
N ALA A 410 11.40 33.66 11.83
CA ALA A 410 12.35 32.82 12.55
C ALA A 410 11.74 31.46 12.94
N TYR A 411 12.58 30.44 13.07
CA TYR A 411 12.19 29.18 13.70
C TYR A 411 11.82 29.40 15.17
N SER A 412 10.81 28.67 15.64
CA SER A 412 10.49 28.59 17.09
C SER A 412 11.12 27.34 17.72
N ASP A 413 10.85 27.10 19.01
CA ASP A 413 11.04 25.77 19.62
C ASP A 413 10.28 24.72 18.78
N SER A 414 10.84 23.51 18.67
CA SER A 414 10.29 22.43 17.84
C SER A 414 8.90 21.95 18.27
N ARG A 415 8.52 22.19 19.52
CA ARG A 415 7.17 21.95 20.06
C ARG A 415 6.25 23.15 19.87
N GLY A 416 6.76 24.25 19.35
CA GLY A 416 6.10 25.54 19.22
C GLY A 416 6.44 26.54 20.31
N ILE A 417 6.08 27.80 20.07
CA ILE A 417 6.30 28.95 20.94
C ILE A 417 5.81 28.63 22.35
N PRO A 418 6.69 28.70 23.38
CA PRO A 418 6.34 28.33 24.75
C PRO A 418 5.10 29.04 25.29
N GLY A 419 4.95 30.33 24.99
CA GLY A 419 3.78 31.12 25.39
C GLY A 419 2.47 30.58 24.78
N ILE A 420 2.48 30.16 23.52
CA ILE A 420 1.29 29.60 22.87
C ILE A 420 0.98 28.19 23.41
N ARG A 421 2.00 27.37 23.68
CA ARG A 421 1.80 26.08 24.37
C ARG A 421 1.16 26.26 25.74
N LYS A 422 1.52 27.34 26.46
CA LYS A 422 0.85 27.72 27.71
C LYS A 422 -0.64 28.00 27.48
N GLU A 423 -0.97 28.81 26.48
CA GLU A 423 -2.38 29.12 26.16
C GLU A 423 -3.19 27.85 25.83
N VAL A 424 -2.57 26.88 25.13
CA VAL A 424 -3.19 25.57 24.86
C VAL A 424 -3.42 24.78 26.15
N ALA A 425 -2.43 24.69 27.03
CA ALA A 425 -2.56 23.99 28.31
C ALA A 425 -3.66 24.60 29.19
N GLU A 426 -3.71 25.93 29.27
CA GLU A 426 -4.76 26.65 30.02
C GLU A 426 -6.15 26.45 29.39
N PHE A 427 -6.23 26.35 28.06
CA PHE A 427 -7.49 26.02 27.39
C PHE A 427 -7.97 24.60 27.72
N ILE A 428 -7.08 23.62 27.69
CA ILE A 428 -7.40 22.24 28.06
C ILE A 428 -7.87 22.19 29.51
N GLU A 429 -7.19 22.89 30.42
CA GLU A 429 -7.58 22.98 31.83
C GLU A 429 -8.96 23.61 32.01
N ARG A 430 -9.25 24.73 31.32
CA ARG A 430 -10.58 25.36 31.36
C ARG A 430 -11.67 24.46 30.78
N ARG A 431 -11.37 23.73 29.70
CA ARG A 431 -12.32 22.83 29.02
C ARG A 431 -12.63 21.59 29.85
N ASP A 432 -11.60 20.99 30.45
CA ASP A 432 -11.72 19.67 31.08
C ASP A 432 -11.90 19.74 32.60
N GLY A 433 -11.51 20.85 33.25
CA GLY A 433 -11.53 21.02 34.70
C GLY A 433 -10.32 20.41 35.42
N TYR A 434 -9.31 19.95 34.67
CA TYR A 434 -8.11 19.30 35.19
C TYR A 434 -6.84 19.92 34.61
N PRO A 435 -5.83 20.20 35.45
CA PRO A 435 -4.60 20.82 34.99
C PRO A 435 -3.91 19.94 33.95
N SER A 436 -3.35 20.56 32.92
CA SER A 436 -2.40 19.90 32.02
C SER A 436 -1.00 20.02 32.66
N PHE A 437 -0.68 19.04 33.53
CA PHE A 437 0.51 18.91 34.41
C PHE A 437 1.88 19.18 33.71
N PRO A 438 2.94 19.57 34.47
CA PRO A 438 3.64 20.84 34.27
C PRO A 438 3.86 21.23 32.78
N ALA A 439 2.79 21.83 32.24
CA ALA A 439 2.66 23.04 31.43
C ALA A 439 3.31 23.16 30.03
N HIS A 440 4.42 22.50 29.68
CA HIS A 440 5.09 22.81 28.40
C HIS A 440 5.62 21.60 27.62
N SER A 441 6.20 20.60 28.27
CA SER A 441 6.91 19.52 27.56
C SER A 441 5.99 18.52 26.85
N HIS A 442 4.74 18.38 27.29
CA HIS A 442 3.80 17.35 26.82
C HIS A 442 2.82 17.82 25.74
N THR A 443 2.83 19.11 25.42
CA THR A 443 2.05 19.68 24.32
C THR A 443 2.99 20.09 23.20
N CYS A 444 2.66 19.66 21.99
CA CYS A 444 3.41 19.98 20.79
C CYS A 444 2.47 20.57 19.76
N ILE A 445 2.75 21.81 19.35
CA ILE A 445 2.11 22.47 18.22
C ILE A 445 2.73 21.89 16.95
N ILE A 446 1.89 21.66 15.94
CA ILE A 446 2.27 20.99 14.70
C ILE A 446 1.66 21.69 13.50
N SER A 447 2.33 21.56 12.36
CA SER A 447 1.83 22.10 11.11
C SER A 447 0.74 21.20 10.49
N ILE A 448 0.80 19.90 10.75
CA ILE A 448 -0.17 18.92 10.26
C ILE A 448 -0.32 17.82 11.31
N PRO A 449 -1.55 17.40 11.70
CA PRO A 449 -1.82 16.22 12.53
C PRO A 449 -1.03 14.96 12.12
N VAL A 450 -0.72 14.88 10.83
CA VAL A 450 0.06 13.84 10.17
C VAL A 450 1.44 13.63 10.82
N ALA A 451 2.18 14.69 11.17
CA ALA A 451 3.59 14.58 11.63
C ALA A 451 3.76 13.82 12.96
N VAL A 452 2.68 13.64 13.71
CA VAL A 452 2.69 13.03 15.06
C VAL A 452 2.28 11.58 14.99
N ILE A 453 1.32 11.27 14.11
CA ILE A 453 1.04 9.90 13.65
C ILE A 453 2.26 9.34 12.89
N GLN A 454 3.13 10.20 12.32
CA GLN A 454 4.41 9.80 11.72
C GLN A 454 5.48 9.44 12.78
N ASN A 455 5.42 10.03 13.98
CA ASN A 455 6.54 10.02 14.94
C ASN A 455 6.27 9.28 16.26
N LEU A 456 5.00 9.10 16.67
CA LEU A 456 4.63 8.24 17.81
C LEU A 456 4.94 6.74 17.57
N PHE A 457 5.37 6.38 16.36
CA PHE A 457 5.43 5.01 15.86
C PHE A 457 6.83 4.53 15.45
N THR A 458 7.90 5.23 15.85
CA THR A 458 9.29 4.92 15.41
C THR A 458 10.19 4.24 16.45
N SER A 459 9.66 3.64 17.52
CA SER A 459 10.44 2.74 18.40
C SER A 459 9.82 1.33 18.43
N GLN A 460 10.49 0.37 17.77
CA GLN A 460 10.08 -1.06 17.60
C GLN A 460 8.68 -1.35 17.01
N MET A 461 7.87 -0.34 16.67
CA MET A 461 6.51 -0.50 16.13
C MET A 461 6.41 -0.87 14.64
N VAL A 462 7.52 -1.12 13.95
CA VAL A 462 7.50 -1.66 12.58
C VAL A 462 6.75 -3.02 12.51
N LEU A 463 6.47 -3.65 13.66
CA LEU A 463 5.65 -4.88 13.81
C LEU A 463 4.30 -4.67 14.52
N ALA A 464 3.98 -3.46 15.00
CA ALA A 464 2.81 -3.23 15.84
C ALA A 464 1.51 -3.05 15.03
N LYS A 465 0.43 -3.66 15.51
CA LYS A 465 -0.91 -3.50 14.91
C LYS A 465 -1.74 -2.45 15.64
N ILE A 466 -2.47 -1.65 14.87
CA ILE A 466 -3.25 -0.50 15.39
C ILE A 466 -4.73 -0.71 15.05
N LEU A 467 -5.60 -0.57 16.06
CA LEU A 467 -7.04 -0.58 15.85
C LEU A 467 -7.49 0.71 15.19
N VAL A 468 -8.17 0.60 14.05
CA VAL A 468 -8.65 1.75 13.25
C VAL A 468 -10.14 1.54 12.93
N PRO A 469 -11.00 2.57 13.08
CA PRO A 469 -12.43 2.43 12.80
C PRO A 469 -12.68 2.09 11.34
N VAL A 470 -13.77 1.39 11.07
CA VAL A 470 -14.31 1.21 9.74
C VAL A 470 -15.77 1.64 9.76
N PRO A 471 -16.13 2.72 9.02
CA PRO A 471 -15.28 3.55 8.16
C PRO A 471 -14.29 4.47 8.94
N GLN A 472 -13.15 4.83 8.34
CA GLN A 472 -12.13 5.74 8.91
C GLN A 472 -11.81 6.94 8.02
N TYR A 473 -11.25 7.99 8.61
CA TYR A 473 -10.51 8.99 7.85
C TYR A 473 -9.23 8.37 7.25
N PRO A 474 -9.04 8.32 5.91
CA PRO A 474 -7.99 7.53 5.26
C PRO A 474 -6.55 7.97 5.54
N LEU A 475 -6.36 9.03 6.32
CA LEU A 475 -5.05 9.41 6.80
C LEU A 475 -4.43 8.31 7.67
N TYR A 476 -5.23 7.65 8.52
CA TYR A 476 -4.70 6.64 9.43
C TYR A 476 -4.16 5.44 8.67
N SER A 477 -4.94 4.84 7.76
CA SER A 477 -4.42 3.77 6.89
C SER A 477 -3.20 4.20 6.08
N ALA A 478 -3.24 5.40 5.48
CA ALA A 478 -2.12 5.91 4.67
C ALA A 478 -0.85 6.07 5.51
N ALA A 479 -0.93 6.67 6.69
CA ALA A 479 0.20 6.85 7.58
C ALA A 479 0.73 5.49 8.07
N ILE A 480 -0.14 4.62 8.58
CA ILE A 480 0.24 3.29 9.06
C ILE A 480 0.98 2.51 7.98
N SER A 481 0.46 2.49 6.74
CA SER A 481 1.12 1.82 5.61
C SER A 481 2.47 2.46 5.24
N LEU A 482 2.58 3.79 5.27
CA LEU A 482 3.81 4.51 4.94
C LEU A 482 4.98 4.12 5.87
N PHE A 483 4.71 3.92 7.16
CA PHE A 483 5.72 3.51 8.15
C PHE A 483 5.85 1.99 8.30
N GLY A 484 5.22 1.20 7.41
CA GLY A 484 5.31 -0.26 7.44
C GLY A 484 4.50 -0.93 8.56
N GLY A 485 3.61 -0.19 9.22
CA GLY A 485 2.68 -0.73 10.21
C GLY A 485 1.52 -1.50 9.58
N SER A 486 0.72 -2.15 10.43
CA SER A 486 -0.46 -2.91 10.01
C SER A 486 -1.70 -2.42 10.77
N LEU A 487 -2.80 -2.21 10.04
CA LEU A 487 -4.08 -1.85 10.64
C LEU A 487 -4.89 -3.09 11.01
N VAL A 488 -5.64 -3.01 12.11
CA VAL A 488 -6.67 -3.98 12.51
C VAL A 488 -7.99 -3.22 12.50
N PRO A 489 -8.90 -3.54 11.57
CA PRO A 489 -10.17 -2.83 11.48
C PRO A 489 -11.06 -3.18 12.68
N TYR A 490 -11.77 -2.20 13.21
CA TYR A 490 -12.94 -2.43 14.05
C TYR A 490 -14.14 -1.70 13.44
N TYR A 491 -15.29 -2.36 13.36
CA TYR A 491 -16.44 -1.82 12.65
C TYR A 491 -17.30 -0.95 13.56
N LEU A 492 -17.71 0.20 13.04
CA LEU A 492 -18.72 1.03 13.67
C LEU A 492 -20.11 0.51 13.28
N GLU A 493 -21.04 0.53 14.22
CA GLU A 493 -22.39 0.00 14.03
C GLU A 493 -23.32 1.08 13.47
N GLU A 494 -23.58 1.02 12.16
CA GLU A 494 -24.40 1.96 11.42
C GLU A 494 -25.80 2.11 12.02
N GLU A 495 -26.43 0.99 12.39
CA GLU A 495 -27.77 0.94 12.99
C GLU A 495 -27.81 1.55 14.40
N ALA A 496 -26.67 1.57 15.10
CA ALA A 496 -26.49 2.23 16.39
C ALA A 496 -25.88 3.62 16.23
N ASN A 497 -26.18 4.29 15.11
CA ASN A 497 -25.70 5.63 14.77
C ASN A 497 -24.15 5.73 14.77
N TRP A 498 -23.51 4.75 14.14
CA TRP A 498 -22.05 4.62 14.06
C TRP A 498 -21.36 4.52 15.44
N GLY A 499 -22.04 3.87 16.39
CA GLY A 499 -21.53 3.55 17.72
C GLY A 499 -20.42 2.48 17.71
N LEU A 500 -19.79 2.29 18.87
CA LEU A 500 -18.74 1.28 19.07
C LEU A 500 -19.35 -0.07 19.47
N ASP A 501 -18.92 -1.16 18.83
CA ASP A 501 -19.20 -2.53 19.28
C ASP A 501 -18.02 -3.07 20.12
N PHE A 502 -18.16 -2.97 21.45
CA PHE A 502 -17.14 -3.46 22.38
C PHE A 502 -17.04 -4.99 22.44
N VAL A 503 -18.08 -5.72 22.04
CA VAL A 503 -18.03 -7.18 21.96
C VAL A 503 -17.11 -7.58 20.81
N ASN A 504 -17.33 -7.00 19.63
CA ASN A 504 -16.50 -7.25 18.46
C ASN A 504 -15.05 -6.74 18.66
N LEU A 505 -14.87 -5.58 19.28
CA LEU A 505 -13.54 -5.04 19.61
C LEU A 505 -12.72 -6.00 20.47
N ARG A 506 -13.30 -6.53 21.55
CA ARG A 506 -12.64 -7.52 22.43
C ARG A 506 -12.30 -8.80 21.68
N GLN A 507 -13.22 -9.31 20.87
CA GLN A 507 -12.98 -10.50 20.04
C GLN A 507 -11.85 -10.26 19.02
N THR A 508 -11.82 -9.09 18.40
CA THR A 508 -10.80 -8.70 17.43
C THR A 508 -9.41 -8.64 18.05
N VAL A 509 -9.27 -8.02 19.23
CA VAL A 509 -7.99 -7.99 19.97
C VAL A 509 -7.58 -9.38 20.43
N ALA A 510 -8.50 -10.16 20.99
CA ALA A 510 -8.22 -11.53 21.43
C ALA A 510 -7.76 -12.42 20.26
N SER A 511 -8.43 -12.33 19.10
CA SER A 511 -8.08 -13.07 17.88
C SER A 511 -6.73 -12.63 17.30
N ALA A 512 -6.42 -11.33 17.36
CA ALA A 512 -5.10 -10.84 16.96
C ALA A 512 -4.01 -11.44 17.87
N ARG A 513 -4.19 -11.35 19.19
CA ARG A 513 -3.22 -11.84 20.17
C ARG A 513 -2.99 -13.35 20.09
N SER A 514 -4.04 -14.15 19.86
CA SER A 514 -3.90 -15.61 19.71
C SER A 514 -3.06 -16.01 18.49
N LYS A 515 -2.96 -15.14 17.48
CA LYS A 515 -2.09 -15.30 16.30
C LYS A 515 -0.68 -14.74 16.50
N GLY A 516 -0.30 -14.44 17.75
CA GLY A 516 1.00 -13.85 18.08
C GLY A 516 1.12 -12.37 17.72
N ILE A 517 0.02 -11.69 17.43
CA ILE A 517 0.02 -10.28 17.01
C ILE A 517 -0.15 -9.38 18.24
N THR A 518 0.81 -8.49 18.46
CA THR A 518 0.68 -7.44 19.47
C THR A 518 -0.06 -6.20 18.91
N VAL A 519 -1.26 -5.95 19.42
CA VAL A 519 -1.99 -4.69 19.24
C VAL A 519 -1.51 -3.69 20.30
N ARG A 520 -1.16 -2.46 19.89
CA ARG A 520 -0.51 -1.47 20.77
C ARG A 520 -1.29 -0.18 20.96
N ALA A 521 -2.12 0.19 19.99
CA ALA A 521 -2.86 1.44 20.03
C ALA A 521 -4.23 1.28 19.38
N MET A 522 -5.13 2.19 19.74
CA MET A 522 -6.44 2.35 19.15
C MET A 522 -6.65 3.80 18.75
N VAL A 523 -7.13 4.02 17.53
CA VAL A 523 -7.56 5.32 17.04
C VAL A 523 -9.05 5.46 17.29
N ILE A 524 -9.48 6.61 17.79
CA ILE A 524 -10.87 7.05 17.71
C ILE A 524 -10.95 8.40 17.01
N ILE A 525 -12.08 8.66 16.34
CA ILE A 525 -12.36 9.93 15.68
C ILE A 525 -13.69 10.44 16.22
N ASN A 526 -13.67 11.53 16.98
CA ASN A 526 -14.83 12.05 17.68
C ASN A 526 -14.83 13.59 17.74
N PRO A 527 -15.79 14.28 17.09
CA PRO A 527 -16.82 13.75 16.18
C PRO A 527 -16.24 13.06 14.94
N GLY A 528 -16.93 12.04 14.44
CA GLY A 528 -16.39 11.11 13.44
C GLY A 528 -16.32 11.64 12.01
N ASN A 529 -15.32 11.15 11.28
CA ASN A 529 -15.15 11.35 9.84
C ASN A 529 -14.86 9.98 9.21
N PRO A 530 -15.72 9.48 8.29
CA PRO A 530 -16.70 10.25 7.50
C PRO A 530 -18.12 10.35 8.09
N THR A 531 -18.38 9.70 9.22
CA THR A 531 -19.72 9.32 9.71
C THR A 531 -20.49 10.44 10.40
N GLY A 532 -19.82 11.47 10.92
CA GLY A 532 -20.48 12.63 11.54
C GLY A 532 -21.11 12.35 12.90
N GLN A 533 -20.92 11.17 13.50
CA GLN A 533 -21.44 10.86 14.84
C GLN A 533 -20.60 11.52 15.94
N CYS A 534 -21.25 11.79 17.07
CA CYS A 534 -20.61 12.19 18.32
C CYS A 534 -20.76 11.06 19.33
N LEU A 535 -19.65 10.68 19.99
CA LEU A 535 -19.69 9.67 21.05
C LEU A 535 -20.32 10.24 22.32
N SER A 536 -21.11 9.42 23.01
CA SER A 536 -21.61 9.75 24.34
C SER A 536 -20.52 9.61 25.41
N GLU A 537 -20.71 10.26 26.57
CA GLU A 537 -19.81 10.08 27.72
C GLU A 537 -19.67 8.60 28.11
N MET A 538 -20.78 7.84 28.05
CA MET A 538 -20.77 6.41 28.36
C MET A 538 -19.90 5.62 27.37
N ASN A 539 -19.99 5.92 26.07
CA ASN A 539 -19.13 5.26 25.08
C ASN A 539 -17.64 5.58 25.31
N ILE A 540 -17.33 6.81 25.71
CA ILE A 540 -15.95 7.21 26.04
C ILE A 540 -15.47 6.48 27.30
N LYS A 541 -16.32 6.33 28.33
CA LYS A 541 -16.00 5.53 29.53
C LYS A 541 -15.72 4.08 29.19
N GLU A 542 -16.57 3.45 28.37
CA GLU A 542 -16.36 2.06 27.94
C GLU A 542 -15.10 1.90 27.09
N LEU A 543 -14.79 2.89 26.24
CA LEU A 543 -13.56 2.94 25.45
C LEU A 543 -12.32 3.01 26.32
N LEU A 544 -12.29 3.91 27.31
CA LEU A 544 -11.16 4.06 28.23
C LEU A 544 -10.99 2.81 29.10
N ASN A 545 -12.10 2.23 29.56
CA ASN A 545 -12.08 0.93 30.24
C ASN A 545 -11.45 -0.14 29.34
N PHE A 546 -11.85 -0.22 28.08
CA PHE A 546 -11.28 -1.16 27.13
C PHE A 546 -9.77 -0.94 26.93
N CYS A 547 -9.33 0.29 26.68
CA CYS A 547 -7.91 0.62 26.53
C CYS A 547 -7.09 0.28 27.78
N PHE A 548 -7.64 0.51 28.98
CA PHE A 548 -7.00 0.14 30.24
C PHE A 548 -6.77 -1.37 30.35
N HIS A 549 -7.83 -2.18 30.19
CA HIS A 549 -7.74 -3.64 30.33
C HIS A 549 -6.89 -4.28 29.23
N GLU A 550 -6.93 -3.72 28.03
CA GLU A 550 -6.16 -4.22 26.90
C GLU A 550 -4.76 -3.61 26.81
N ASN A 551 -4.36 -2.73 27.73
CA ASN A 551 -3.06 -2.04 27.69
C ASN A 551 -2.77 -1.40 26.32
N LEU A 552 -3.72 -0.57 25.85
CA LEU A 552 -3.66 0.13 24.57
C LEU A 552 -3.48 1.63 24.78
N VAL A 553 -2.62 2.23 23.95
CA VAL A 553 -2.57 3.69 23.81
C VAL A 553 -3.82 4.17 23.06
N LEU A 554 -4.53 5.15 23.60
CA LEU A 554 -5.65 5.78 22.92
C LEU A 554 -5.18 7.01 22.12
N LEU A 555 -5.50 7.04 20.83
CA LEU A 555 -5.27 8.16 19.93
C LEU A 555 -6.63 8.83 19.64
N ALA A 556 -6.90 9.94 20.32
CA ALA A 556 -8.17 10.65 20.24
C ALA A 556 -8.13 11.80 19.23
N ASP A 557 -8.65 11.55 18.01
CA ASP A 557 -8.82 12.59 16.99
C ASP A 557 -10.06 13.44 17.27
N GLU A 558 -9.84 14.59 17.92
CA GLU A 558 -10.87 15.52 18.38
C GLU A 558 -10.90 16.81 17.53
N VAL A 559 -10.49 16.73 16.26
CA VAL A 559 -10.38 17.90 15.37
C VAL A 559 -11.71 18.59 15.11
N TYR A 560 -12.83 17.89 15.25
CA TYR A 560 -14.19 18.41 15.03
C TYR A 560 -14.91 18.85 16.31
N GLN A 561 -14.22 19.00 17.44
CA GLN A 561 -14.85 19.27 18.75
C GLN A 561 -15.75 20.52 18.83
N GLN A 562 -15.61 21.47 17.89
CA GLN A 562 -16.46 22.67 17.79
C GLN A 562 -17.61 22.55 16.79
N ASN A 563 -17.66 21.46 16.02
CA ASN A 563 -18.71 21.17 15.04
C ASN A 563 -19.71 20.19 15.64
N ILE A 564 -20.63 20.70 16.46
CA ILE A 564 -21.70 19.91 17.09
C ILE A 564 -23.04 20.53 16.71
N TYR A 565 -23.99 19.69 16.27
CA TYR A 565 -25.26 20.08 15.65
C TYR A 565 -26.49 19.61 16.42
N GLN A 566 -26.30 18.95 17.56
CA GLN A 566 -27.33 18.56 18.50
C GLN A 566 -26.97 19.03 19.91
N ASP A 567 -27.97 19.43 20.68
CA ASP A 567 -27.73 20.00 22.01
C ASP A 567 -27.65 18.90 23.07
N GLU A 568 -28.29 17.76 22.80
CA GLU A 568 -28.42 16.60 23.68
C GLU A 568 -27.12 15.78 23.79
N ARG A 569 -26.19 15.97 22.86
CA ARG A 569 -24.90 15.28 22.84
C ARG A 569 -23.76 16.26 22.56
N PRO A 570 -23.33 17.05 23.56
CA PRO A 570 -22.21 17.95 23.42
C PRO A 570 -20.91 17.18 23.20
N PHE A 571 -19.89 17.86 22.70
CA PHE A 571 -18.54 17.33 22.71
C PHE A 571 -18.03 17.17 24.15
N ILE A 572 -17.47 16.00 24.46
CA ILE A 572 -16.76 15.71 25.71
C ILE A 572 -15.42 15.10 25.31
N SER A 573 -14.32 15.65 25.84
CA SER A 573 -12.99 15.15 25.51
C SER A 573 -12.70 13.81 26.19
N ALA A 574 -11.98 12.92 25.50
CA ALA A 574 -11.53 11.66 26.08
C ALA A 574 -10.68 11.89 27.34
N ARG A 575 -9.89 12.98 27.34
CA ARG A 575 -9.08 13.40 28.48
C ARG A 575 -9.93 13.74 29.70
N LYS A 576 -10.98 14.54 29.54
CA LYS A 576 -11.88 14.88 30.64
C LYS A 576 -12.46 13.61 31.27
N VAL A 577 -13.02 12.72 30.44
CA VAL A 577 -13.62 11.47 30.94
C VAL A 577 -12.59 10.59 31.63
N LEU A 578 -11.36 10.52 31.11
CA LEU A 578 -10.27 9.77 31.74
C LEU A 578 -9.97 10.27 33.17
N PHE A 579 -9.94 11.59 33.38
CA PHE A 579 -9.73 12.15 34.71
C PHE A 579 -10.97 12.02 35.61
N ASP A 580 -12.18 12.18 35.07
CA ASP A 580 -13.45 11.96 35.79
C ASP A 580 -13.56 10.52 36.31
N MET A 581 -12.99 9.53 35.60
CA MET A 581 -12.97 8.12 36.02
C MET A 581 -12.02 7.82 37.18
N GLY A 582 -11.08 8.72 37.49
CA GLY A 582 -10.15 8.57 38.62
C GLY A 582 -9.12 7.43 38.50
N PRO A 583 -8.26 7.25 39.51
CA PRO A 583 -7.26 6.17 39.55
C PRO A 583 -7.91 4.77 39.70
N PRO A 584 -7.28 3.69 39.18
CA PRO A 584 -5.97 3.67 38.52
C PRO A 584 -5.96 4.22 37.08
N MET A 585 -7.11 4.27 36.41
CA MET A 585 -7.19 4.60 34.98
C MET A 585 -6.58 5.95 34.65
N SER A 586 -6.94 7.00 35.40
CA SER A 586 -6.44 8.36 35.16
C SER A 586 -4.92 8.51 35.28
N ARG A 587 -4.22 7.52 35.86
CA ARG A 587 -2.75 7.48 36.01
C ARG A 587 -2.06 6.56 35.01
N GLU A 588 -2.77 5.59 34.44
CA GLU A 588 -2.17 4.49 33.69
C GLU A 588 -2.52 4.51 32.20
N VAL A 589 -3.74 4.92 31.83
CA VAL A 589 -4.14 4.96 30.42
C VAL A 589 -3.34 6.02 29.69
N GLN A 590 -2.57 5.60 28.69
CA GLN A 590 -1.83 6.48 27.80
C GLN A 590 -2.76 7.05 26.74
N LEU A 591 -2.83 8.37 26.65
CA LEU A 591 -3.73 9.10 25.76
C LEU A 591 -2.96 10.17 24.98
N VAL A 592 -3.22 10.24 23.68
CA VAL A 592 -2.81 11.35 22.82
C VAL A 592 -4.02 11.97 22.17
N SER A 593 -4.30 13.25 22.46
CA SER A 593 -5.46 13.97 21.92
C SER A 593 -5.03 14.99 20.87
N PHE A 594 -5.76 15.07 19.74
CA PHE A 594 -5.42 15.92 18.59
C PHE A 594 -6.46 17.02 18.36
N HIS A 595 -6.00 18.23 18.01
CA HIS A 595 -6.87 19.33 17.59
C HIS A 595 -6.22 20.26 16.54
N THR A 596 -7.02 21.08 15.84
CA THR A 596 -6.58 21.89 14.69
C THR A 596 -7.46 23.11 14.44
N VAL A 597 -6.87 24.18 13.88
CA VAL A 597 -7.58 25.36 13.35
C VAL A 597 -8.27 25.11 12.00
N SER A 598 -8.00 23.96 11.38
CA SER A 598 -8.49 23.66 10.03
C SER A 598 -10.00 23.45 9.96
N LYS A 599 -10.63 23.08 11.07
CA LYS A 599 -12.03 22.65 11.17
C LYS A 599 -12.82 23.65 12.04
N GLY A 600 -14.02 23.29 12.48
CA GLY A 600 -14.88 24.21 13.21
C GLY A 600 -15.41 25.35 12.35
N TYR A 601 -15.88 26.40 13.01
CA TYR A 601 -16.19 27.68 12.39
C TYR A 601 -14.93 28.49 12.02
N TRP A 602 -13.74 28.00 12.36
CA TRP A 602 -12.46 28.59 11.94
C TRP A 602 -12.17 28.33 10.47
N GLY A 603 -12.20 27.06 10.05
CA GLY A 603 -12.03 26.67 8.64
C GLY A 603 -10.65 27.01 8.04
N GLU A 604 -9.64 27.28 8.87
CA GLU A 604 -8.32 27.80 8.49
C GLU A 604 -7.37 26.71 7.97
N CYS A 605 -7.85 25.87 7.05
CA CYS A 605 -7.15 24.71 6.48
C CYS A 605 -5.76 25.05 5.89
N GLY A 606 -5.62 26.25 5.32
CA GLY A 606 -4.39 26.74 4.72
C GLY A 606 -3.33 27.21 5.70
N GLN A 607 -3.72 27.52 6.96
CA GLN A 607 -2.80 28.01 8.00
C GLN A 607 -1.97 26.90 8.63
N ARG A 608 -2.37 25.63 8.40
CA ARG A 608 -1.60 24.46 8.84
C ARG A 608 -1.25 24.57 10.34
N GLY A 609 -2.26 24.80 11.18
CA GLY A 609 -2.09 24.87 12.64
C GLY A 609 -2.82 23.74 13.36
N GLY A 610 -2.15 23.12 14.32
CA GLY A 610 -2.74 22.10 15.19
C GLY A 610 -1.87 21.84 16.40
N TYR A 611 -2.36 21.02 17.33
CA TYR A 611 -1.55 20.50 18.42
C TYR A 611 -1.95 19.07 18.75
N PHE A 612 -1.09 18.41 19.51
CA PHE A 612 -1.45 17.23 20.28
C PHE A 612 -1.00 17.37 21.73
N GLU A 613 -1.76 16.75 22.62
CA GLU A 613 -1.46 16.67 24.05
C GLU A 613 -1.25 15.21 24.44
N MET A 614 -0.17 14.95 25.19
CA MET A 614 0.21 13.62 25.68
C MET A 614 -0.13 13.51 27.17
N THR A 615 -0.97 12.56 27.52
CA THR A 615 -1.38 12.25 28.90
C THR A 615 -0.87 10.86 29.28
N ASN A 616 -0.20 10.75 30.44
CA ASN A 616 0.40 9.52 31.00
C ASN A 616 1.47 8.82 30.14
N LEU A 617 2.07 9.50 29.16
CA LEU A 617 3.21 8.96 28.42
C LEU A 617 4.50 9.04 29.27
N PRO A 618 5.36 8.01 29.26
CA PRO A 618 6.63 8.06 29.98
C PRO A 618 7.53 9.19 29.49
N PRO A 619 8.27 9.90 30.38
CA PRO A 619 9.11 11.04 29.99
C PRO A 619 10.12 10.72 28.88
N LYS A 620 10.80 9.56 28.94
CA LYS A 620 11.72 9.12 27.88
C LYS A 620 11.04 8.95 26.52
N THR A 621 9.76 8.53 26.50
CA THR A 621 8.98 8.42 25.27
C THR A 621 8.65 9.80 24.72
N VAL A 622 8.32 10.75 25.58
CA VAL A 622 8.09 12.16 25.20
C VAL A 622 9.35 12.79 24.61
N ASP A 623 10.52 12.53 25.19
CA ASP A 623 11.81 13.01 24.66
C ASP A 623 12.12 12.47 23.26
N GLU A 624 11.79 11.20 23.01
CA GLU A 624 11.94 10.59 21.69
C GLU A 624 11.00 11.22 20.66
N ILE A 625 9.73 11.48 21.03
CA ILE A 625 8.79 12.20 20.16
C ILE A 625 9.30 13.61 19.86
N TYR A 626 9.84 14.30 20.86
CA TYR A 626 10.47 15.61 20.70
C TYR A 626 11.66 15.57 19.73
N LYS A 627 12.54 14.57 19.84
CA LYS A 627 13.67 14.37 18.94
C LYS A 627 13.22 14.24 17.49
N VAL A 628 12.11 13.57 17.21
CA VAL A 628 11.62 13.46 15.83
C VAL A 628 10.95 14.76 15.37
N ALA A 629 10.23 15.45 16.25
CA ALA A 629 9.65 16.77 15.94
C ALA A 629 10.73 17.81 15.57
N SER A 630 11.92 17.72 16.16
CA SER A 630 13.01 18.66 15.89
C SER A 630 13.68 18.48 14.52
N ILE A 631 13.48 17.35 13.83
CA ILE A 631 13.96 17.13 12.45
C ILE A 631 13.36 18.18 11.49
N ALA A 632 12.11 18.59 11.73
CA ALA A 632 11.43 19.62 10.95
C ALA A 632 11.69 21.05 11.47
N LEU A 633 12.61 21.21 12.43
CA LEU A 633 12.93 22.44 13.15
C LEU A 633 11.77 22.98 14.00
N SER A 634 10.69 23.47 13.39
CA SER A 634 9.48 23.94 14.07
C SER A 634 8.27 24.07 13.12
N PRO A 635 7.02 24.03 13.64
CA PRO A 635 5.83 24.34 12.85
C PRO A 635 5.82 25.82 12.42
N ASN A 636 5.14 26.13 11.31
CA ASN A 636 5.04 27.50 10.81
C ASN A 636 4.43 28.44 11.87
N VAL A 637 5.09 29.57 12.14
CA VAL A 637 4.70 30.51 13.21
C VAL A 637 3.28 31.09 13.04
N PRO A 638 2.80 31.44 11.83
CA PRO A 638 1.41 31.89 11.64
C PRO A 638 0.38 30.86 12.14
N GLY A 639 0.56 29.58 11.82
CA GLY A 639 -0.28 28.49 12.29
C GLY A 639 -0.26 28.33 13.81
N GLN A 640 0.88 28.60 14.46
CA GLN A 640 0.96 28.64 15.93
C GLN A 640 0.17 29.82 16.50
N ILE A 641 0.25 31.01 15.89
CA ILE A 641 -0.52 32.18 16.33
C ILE A 641 -2.03 31.94 16.16
N PHE A 642 -2.45 31.36 15.03
CA PHE A 642 -3.84 30.92 14.86
C PHE A 642 -4.26 29.91 15.93
N MET A 643 -3.35 29.03 16.36
CA MET A 643 -3.62 28.11 17.47
C MET A 643 -3.86 28.88 18.78
N GLY A 644 -2.99 29.83 19.14
CA GLY A 644 -3.17 30.69 20.32
C GLY A 644 -4.49 31.45 20.30
N LEU A 645 -4.84 32.04 19.15
CA LEU A 645 -6.10 32.74 18.93
C LEU A 645 -7.32 31.81 19.06
N MET A 646 -7.20 30.57 18.62
CA MET A 646 -8.29 29.59 18.71
C MET A 646 -8.58 29.16 20.14
N VAL A 647 -7.54 28.97 20.94
CA VAL A 647 -7.66 28.50 22.33
C VAL A 647 -7.86 29.64 23.33
N ASN A 648 -7.59 30.88 22.92
CA ASN A 648 -7.77 32.11 23.68
C ASN A 648 -8.43 33.21 22.81
N PRO A 649 -9.69 33.01 22.36
CA PRO A 649 -10.42 33.98 21.54
C PRO A 649 -10.77 35.25 22.35
N PRO A 650 -11.27 36.32 21.69
CA PRO A 650 -11.82 37.48 22.38
C PRO A 650 -12.86 37.08 23.44
N LYS A 651 -12.86 37.80 24.57
CA LYS A 651 -13.71 37.55 25.75
C LYS A 651 -14.75 38.67 25.91
N PRO A 652 -15.85 38.44 26.66
CA PRO A 652 -16.76 39.52 27.02
C PRO A 652 -16.00 40.72 27.61
N GLY A 653 -16.18 41.89 27.02
CA GLY A 653 -15.44 43.12 27.35
C GLY A 653 -14.41 43.54 26.30
N ASP A 654 -13.92 42.61 25.47
CA ASP A 654 -13.02 42.93 24.35
C ASP A 654 -13.80 43.61 23.21
N ILE A 655 -13.17 44.56 22.52
CA ILE A 655 -13.78 45.34 21.43
C ILE A 655 -14.28 44.43 20.30
N SER A 656 -13.51 43.40 19.97
CA SER A 656 -13.78 42.47 18.88
C SER A 656 -14.73 41.33 19.26
N TYR A 657 -15.11 41.19 20.54
CA TYR A 657 -15.88 40.05 21.05
C TYR A 657 -17.23 39.88 20.38
N LEU A 658 -18.05 40.94 20.32
CA LEU A 658 -19.41 40.86 19.79
C LEU A 658 -19.40 40.43 18.31
N LYS A 659 -18.48 40.99 17.52
CA LYS A 659 -18.33 40.63 16.11
C LYS A 659 -17.84 39.20 15.94
N PHE A 660 -16.81 38.79 16.67
CA PHE A 660 -16.30 37.41 16.64
C PHE A 660 -17.37 36.39 17.04
N SER A 661 -18.15 36.69 18.08
CA SER A 661 -19.24 35.83 18.56
C SER A 661 -20.36 35.72 17.53
N ALA A 662 -20.74 36.83 16.88
CA ALA A 662 -21.73 36.82 15.82
C ALA A 662 -21.27 36.02 14.59
N GLU A 663 -20.03 36.21 14.14
CA GLU A 663 -19.45 35.48 13.01
C GLU A 663 -19.40 33.96 13.27
N SER A 664 -18.81 33.55 14.40
CA SER A 664 -18.66 32.14 14.77
C SER A 664 -20.00 31.43 14.96
N LYS A 665 -20.95 32.07 15.66
CA LYS A 665 -22.31 31.56 15.86
C LYS A 665 -23.06 31.41 14.54
N SER A 666 -23.02 32.44 13.68
CA SER A 666 -23.70 32.40 12.38
C SER A 666 -23.21 31.26 11.50
N ILE A 667 -21.88 31.04 11.44
CA ILE A 667 -21.27 29.94 10.70
C ILE A 667 -21.74 28.59 11.25
N LEU A 668 -21.70 28.41 12.58
CA LEU A 668 -22.06 27.14 13.21
C LEU A 668 -23.56 26.81 13.04
N GLU A 669 -24.44 27.80 13.20
CA GLU A 669 -25.88 27.64 12.98
C GLU A 669 -26.21 27.31 11.52
N SER A 670 -25.50 27.93 10.57
CA SER A 670 -25.63 27.58 9.15
C SER A 670 -25.19 26.14 8.87
N LEU A 671 -24.08 25.68 9.44
CA LEU A 671 -23.66 24.28 9.34
C LEU A 671 -24.70 23.33 9.95
N ARG A 672 -25.30 23.69 11.09
CA ARG A 672 -26.37 22.91 11.73
C ARG A 672 -27.61 22.75 10.83
N ARG A 673 -28.06 23.83 10.19
CA ARG A 673 -29.18 23.78 9.23
C ARG A 673 -28.83 22.96 7.99
N ARG A 674 -27.62 23.14 7.46
CA ARG A 674 -27.11 22.36 6.31
C ARG A 674 -27.00 20.87 6.60
N ALA A 675 -26.57 20.48 7.80
CA ALA A 675 -26.55 19.08 8.23
C ALA A 675 -27.96 18.44 8.15
N ARG A 676 -28.98 19.13 8.67
CA ARG A 676 -30.39 18.69 8.58
C ARG A 676 -30.85 18.57 7.12
N MET A 677 -30.67 19.63 6.33
CA MET A 677 -31.08 19.63 4.91
C MET A 677 -30.47 18.48 4.12
N MET A 678 -29.18 18.18 4.34
CA MET A 678 -28.48 17.07 3.68
C MET A 678 -29.02 15.71 4.13
N THR A 679 -29.15 15.48 5.44
CA THR A 679 -29.70 14.23 5.98
C THR A 679 -31.13 13.99 5.49
N ASP A 680 -32.01 14.97 5.60
CA ASP A 680 -33.41 14.86 5.18
C ASP A 680 -33.51 14.66 3.65
N GLY A 681 -32.68 15.37 2.89
CA GLY A 681 -32.59 15.22 1.44
C GLY A 681 -32.18 13.81 1.03
N PHE A 682 -31.17 13.23 1.68
CA PHE A 682 -30.74 11.85 1.40
C PHE A 682 -31.83 10.84 1.78
N ASN A 683 -32.44 10.98 2.94
CA ASN A 683 -33.52 10.08 3.38
C ASN A 683 -34.80 10.19 2.54
N SER A 684 -34.96 11.26 1.74
CA SER A 684 -36.03 11.37 0.74
C SER A 684 -35.74 10.67 -0.60
N CYS A 685 -34.51 10.17 -0.79
CA CYS A 685 -34.08 9.49 -2.02
C CYS A 685 -34.40 7.98 -1.95
N ARG A 686 -34.84 7.41 -3.07
CA ARG A 686 -35.10 5.97 -3.17
C ARG A 686 -33.80 5.19 -2.88
N ASN A 687 -33.89 4.15 -2.05
CA ASN A 687 -32.76 3.26 -1.72
C ASN A 687 -31.55 3.97 -1.09
N VAL A 688 -31.77 5.12 -0.42
CA VAL A 688 -30.74 5.83 0.33
C VAL A 688 -31.16 5.93 1.79
N VAL A 689 -30.22 5.64 2.71
CA VAL A 689 -30.39 5.81 4.15
C VAL A 689 -29.22 6.62 4.67
N CYS A 690 -29.49 7.65 5.48
CA CYS A 690 -28.46 8.50 6.05
C CYS A 690 -28.74 8.74 7.53
N ASN A 691 -27.79 8.34 8.37
CA ASN A 691 -27.77 8.76 9.77
C ASN A 691 -27.65 10.29 9.86
N PHE A 692 -28.17 10.85 10.95
CA PHE A 692 -28.07 12.29 11.18
C PHE A 692 -26.61 12.69 11.38
N THR A 693 -26.18 13.74 10.69
CA THR A 693 -24.86 14.33 10.92
C THR A 693 -24.90 15.10 12.24
N GLU A 694 -24.51 14.44 13.33
CA GLU A 694 -24.47 15.00 14.69
C GLU A 694 -23.36 16.05 14.87
N GLY A 695 -22.29 15.94 14.10
CA GLY A 695 -21.13 16.83 14.14
C GLY A 695 -20.23 16.71 12.91
N ALA A 696 -18.99 17.19 13.05
CA ALA A 696 -18.00 17.24 11.97
C ALA A 696 -18.46 18.07 10.75
N MET A 697 -18.22 17.60 9.52
CA MET A 697 -18.56 18.35 8.29
C MET A 697 -19.08 17.42 7.17
N TYR A 698 -19.48 16.20 7.52
CA TYR A 698 -19.72 15.14 6.54
C TYR A 698 -21.00 14.37 6.83
N SER A 699 -21.60 13.89 5.75
CA SER A 699 -22.64 12.87 5.77
C SER A 699 -22.11 11.63 5.05
N PHE A 700 -22.50 10.45 5.53
CA PHE A 700 -22.07 9.16 4.99
C PHE A 700 -23.27 8.27 4.67
N PRO A 701 -24.13 8.66 3.70
CA PRO A 701 -25.29 7.87 3.34
C PRO A 701 -24.92 6.50 2.77
N GLN A 702 -25.69 5.49 3.16
CA GLN A 702 -25.74 4.17 2.56
C GLN A 702 -26.59 4.22 1.29
N ILE A 703 -26.05 3.67 0.20
CA ILE A 703 -26.74 3.51 -1.09
C ILE A 703 -27.01 2.03 -1.30
N ARG A 704 -28.27 1.63 -1.28
CA ARG A 704 -28.68 0.23 -1.50
C ARG A 704 -28.75 -0.04 -3.00
N LEU A 705 -27.60 -0.42 -3.56
CA LEU A 705 -27.44 -0.62 -5.01
C LEU A 705 -28.15 -1.90 -5.49
N PRO A 706 -28.92 -1.83 -6.60
CA PRO A 706 -29.54 -3.02 -7.19
C PRO A 706 -28.49 -4.02 -7.72
N PRO A 707 -28.78 -5.33 -7.74
CA PRO A 707 -27.85 -6.34 -8.25
C PRO A 707 -27.35 -6.05 -9.68
N LYS A 708 -28.23 -5.56 -10.57
CA LYS A 708 -27.83 -5.21 -11.95
C LYS A 708 -26.83 -4.05 -12.00
N ALA A 709 -26.90 -3.10 -11.06
CA ALA A 709 -25.93 -2.02 -10.94
C ALA A 709 -24.57 -2.56 -10.47
N ILE A 710 -24.57 -3.49 -9.52
CA ILE A 710 -23.36 -4.18 -9.05
C ILE A 710 -22.71 -4.96 -10.20
N ASP A 711 -23.50 -5.68 -10.99
CA ASP A 711 -22.99 -6.40 -12.16
C ASP A 711 -22.48 -5.47 -13.27
N ALA A 712 -23.13 -4.32 -13.46
CA ALA A 712 -22.66 -3.29 -14.38
C ALA A 712 -21.31 -2.72 -13.93
N ALA A 713 -21.14 -2.46 -12.63
CA ALA A 713 -19.88 -2.03 -12.05
C ALA A 713 -18.77 -3.09 -12.26
N LYS A 714 -19.08 -4.38 -12.01
CA LYS A 714 -18.15 -5.50 -12.29
C LYS A 714 -17.73 -5.55 -13.76
N ARG A 715 -18.69 -5.44 -14.70
CA ARG A 715 -18.39 -5.38 -16.15
C ARG A 715 -17.52 -4.17 -16.52
N ALA A 716 -17.67 -3.06 -15.81
CA ALA A 716 -16.84 -1.87 -15.97
C ALA A 716 -15.49 -1.93 -15.22
N GLY A 717 -15.19 -3.04 -14.52
CA GLY A 717 -13.97 -3.19 -13.73
C GLY A 717 -13.89 -2.26 -12.51
N LYS A 718 -15.03 -1.82 -11.97
CA LYS A 718 -15.12 -0.87 -10.85
C LYS A 718 -15.81 -1.49 -9.63
N ALA A 719 -15.44 -1.03 -8.43
CA ALA A 719 -16.25 -1.23 -7.24
C ALA A 719 -17.60 -0.52 -7.41
N ALA A 720 -18.68 -1.08 -6.82
CA ALA A 720 -20.03 -0.62 -7.10
C ALA A 720 -20.30 0.82 -6.65
N ASP A 721 -19.74 1.22 -5.51
CA ASP A 721 -19.80 2.59 -5.01
C ASP A 721 -18.97 3.58 -5.84
N VAL A 722 -17.78 3.19 -6.30
CA VAL A 722 -16.97 3.96 -7.25
C VAL A 722 -17.75 4.19 -8.54
N PHE A 723 -18.39 3.15 -9.07
CA PHE A 723 -19.23 3.24 -10.27
C PHE A 723 -20.39 4.20 -10.08
N TYR A 724 -21.14 4.09 -8.97
CA TYR A 724 -22.23 4.99 -8.65
C TYR A 724 -21.76 6.45 -8.55
N CYS A 725 -20.67 6.70 -7.81
CA CYS A 725 -20.16 8.06 -7.61
C CYS A 725 -19.58 8.68 -8.90
N LEU A 726 -18.97 7.88 -9.79
CA LEU A 726 -18.56 8.35 -11.12
C LEU A 726 -19.76 8.74 -11.97
N LYS A 727 -20.82 7.94 -11.97
CA LYS A 727 -22.06 8.24 -12.70
C LYS A 727 -22.76 9.48 -12.14
N LEU A 728 -22.75 9.67 -10.81
CA LEU A 728 -23.25 10.86 -10.15
C LEU A 728 -22.48 12.10 -10.62
N LEU A 729 -21.15 12.05 -10.60
CA LEU A 729 -20.28 13.14 -11.04
C LEU A 729 -20.52 13.50 -12.52
N GLU A 730 -20.56 12.48 -13.39
CA GLU A 730 -20.79 12.64 -14.83
C GLU A 730 -22.15 13.26 -15.13
N ALA A 731 -23.20 12.91 -14.37
CA ALA A 731 -24.53 13.47 -14.57
C ALA A 731 -24.63 14.90 -14.00
N THR A 732 -24.22 15.09 -12.75
CA THR A 732 -24.61 16.26 -11.94
C THR A 732 -23.49 17.27 -11.72
N GLY A 733 -22.22 16.87 -11.87
CA GLY A 733 -21.07 17.67 -11.44
C GLY A 733 -20.78 17.60 -9.93
N ILE A 734 -21.53 16.82 -9.15
CA ILE A 734 -21.31 16.65 -7.71
C ILE A 734 -20.17 15.64 -7.49
N SER A 735 -19.07 16.09 -6.88
CA SER A 735 -17.87 15.27 -6.65
C SER A 735 -17.82 14.75 -5.21
N THR A 736 -18.30 13.52 -5.00
CA THR A 736 -18.28 12.81 -3.71
C THR A 736 -17.01 11.95 -3.55
N VAL A 737 -16.91 11.19 -2.44
CA VAL A 737 -15.88 10.13 -2.28
C VAL A 737 -16.58 8.79 -2.00
N PRO A 738 -16.26 7.71 -2.73
CA PRO A 738 -16.89 6.40 -2.53
C PRO A 738 -16.51 5.79 -1.18
N GLY A 739 -17.45 5.04 -0.58
CA GLY A 739 -17.31 4.42 0.75
C GLY A 739 -16.13 3.47 0.89
N SER A 740 -15.79 2.76 -0.19
CA SER A 740 -14.62 1.88 -0.31
C SER A 740 -13.31 2.60 0.00
N GLY A 741 -13.24 3.92 -0.22
CA GLY A 741 -12.09 4.74 0.16
C GLY A 741 -11.88 4.91 1.67
N PHE A 742 -12.92 4.65 2.48
CA PHE A 742 -12.92 4.76 3.94
C PHE A 742 -12.95 3.38 4.64
N GLY A 743 -13.14 2.30 3.86
CA GLY A 743 -13.54 0.98 4.37
C GLY A 743 -15.03 0.94 4.70
N GLN A 744 -15.67 -0.21 4.49
CA GLN A 744 -17.07 -0.47 4.79
C GLN A 744 -17.33 -1.98 4.92
N LYS A 745 -18.44 -2.39 5.54
CA LYS A 745 -18.87 -3.80 5.60
C LYS A 745 -19.07 -4.35 4.18
N GLU A 746 -18.73 -5.62 3.94
CA GLU A 746 -18.89 -6.25 2.64
C GLU A 746 -20.36 -6.28 2.21
N GLY A 747 -20.63 -6.02 0.92
CA GLY A 747 -21.99 -5.93 0.39
C GLY A 747 -22.73 -4.64 0.73
N VAL A 748 -22.15 -3.75 1.54
CA VAL A 748 -22.70 -2.43 1.87
C VAL A 748 -21.93 -1.35 1.13
N PHE A 749 -22.64 -0.36 0.59
CA PHE A 749 -22.06 0.70 -0.23
C PHE A 749 -22.43 2.07 0.31
N HIS A 750 -21.44 2.95 0.45
CA HIS A 750 -21.64 4.31 0.91
C HIS A 750 -21.01 5.32 -0.04
N LEU A 751 -21.30 6.59 0.21
CA LEU A 751 -20.50 7.71 -0.27
C LEU A 751 -20.35 8.73 0.86
N ARG A 752 -19.22 9.46 0.87
CA ARG A 752 -19.06 10.65 1.70
C ARG A 752 -19.31 11.89 0.87
N THR A 753 -20.07 12.82 1.44
CA THR A 753 -20.18 14.21 0.96
C THR A 753 -19.98 15.20 2.11
N THR A 754 -19.68 16.45 1.80
CA THR A 754 -19.58 17.54 2.78
C THR A 754 -20.91 18.28 2.93
N ILE A 755 -21.17 18.82 4.12
CA ILE A 755 -22.25 19.79 4.38
C ILE A 755 -21.82 21.26 4.13
N LEU A 756 -20.68 21.45 3.45
CA LEU A 756 -20.01 22.74 3.29
C LEU A 756 -20.48 23.63 2.13
N PRO A 757 -21.15 23.14 1.06
CA PRO A 757 -21.76 24.04 0.07
C PRO A 757 -22.61 25.14 0.71
N ALA A 758 -22.78 26.26 0.01
CA ALA A 758 -23.57 27.37 0.52
C ALA A 758 -24.99 26.93 0.88
N GLU A 759 -25.55 27.48 1.95
CA GLU A 759 -26.86 27.06 2.47
C GLU A 759 -27.97 27.22 1.42
N GLU A 760 -27.91 28.29 0.64
CA GLU A 760 -28.81 28.57 -0.48
C GLU A 760 -28.69 27.59 -1.67
N ASP A 761 -27.53 26.95 -1.85
CA ASP A 761 -27.30 25.98 -2.92
C ASP A 761 -27.77 24.57 -2.55
N MET A 762 -27.94 24.27 -1.25
CA MET A 762 -28.27 22.92 -0.76
C MET A 762 -29.55 22.33 -1.38
N PRO A 763 -30.69 23.07 -1.48
CA PRO A 763 -31.90 22.52 -2.09
C PRO A 763 -31.69 22.09 -3.55
N ALA A 764 -30.94 22.88 -4.33
CA ALA A 764 -30.65 22.58 -5.73
C ALA A 764 -29.72 21.37 -5.86
N ILE A 765 -28.70 21.26 -5.00
CA ILE A 765 -27.79 20.12 -4.94
C ILE A 765 -28.57 18.83 -4.63
N MET A 766 -29.44 18.85 -3.61
CA MET A 766 -30.22 17.69 -3.23
C MET A 766 -31.27 17.30 -4.28
N SER A 767 -31.89 18.28 -4.94
CA SER A 767 -32.79 18.03 -6.07
C SER A 767 -32.04 17.34 -7.23
N SER A 768 -30.84 17.82 -7.57
CA SER A 768 -29.98 17.23 -8.60
C SER A 768 -29.54 15.81 -8.24
N PHE A 769 -29.12 15.58 -6.99
CA PHE A 769 -28.78 14.25 -6.49
C PHE A 769 -29.99 13.30 -6.57
N LYS A 770 -31.16 13.73 -6.09
CA LYS A 770 -32.38 12.93 -6.12
C LYS A 770 -32.77 12.53 -7.54
N LYS A 771 -32.77 13.48 -8.48
CA LYS A 771 -33.08 13.23 -9.88
C LYS A 771 -32.12 12.20 -10.50
N PHE A 772 -30.82 12.33 -10.22
CA PHE A 772 -29.83 11.34 -10.64
C PHE A 772 -30.10 9.97 -10.02
N ASN A 773 -30.29 9.93 -8.70
CA ASN A 773 -30.49 8.69 -7.97
C ASN A 773 -31.72 7.93 -8.50
N ASP A 774 -32.86 8.61 -8.64
CA ASP A 774 -34.08 8.00 -9.13
C ASP A 774 -33.91 7.46 -10.56
N SER A 775 -33.23 8.22 -11.44
CA SER A 775 -32.91 7.78 -12.81
C SER A 775 -31.96 6.58 -12.83
N PHE A 776 -30.95 6.58 -11.95
CA PHE A 776 -30.01 5.47 -11.82
C PHE A 776 -30.73 4.21 -11.31
N MET A 777 -31.59 4.33 -10.31
CA MET A 777 -32.38 3.21 -9.81
C MET A 777 -33.30 2.66 -10.91
N ASP A 778 -34.01 3.51 -11.64
CA ASP A 778 -34.87 3.06 -12.76
C ASP A 778 -34.09 2.31 -13.85
N GLN A 779 -32.86 2.74 -14.15
CA GLN A 779 -31.99 2.06 -15.11
C GLN A 779 -31.61 0.62 -14.67
N TYR A 780 -31.49 0.36 -13.37
CA TYR A 780 -30.94 -0.89 -12.85
C TYR A 780 -31.92 -1.75 -12.03
N ASP A 781 -33.10 -1.26 -11.65
CA ASP A 781 -34.10 -2.01 -10.87
C ASP A 781 -34.93 -3.00 -11.70
N GLY A 782 -34.74 -3.05 -13.02
CA GLY A 782 -35.32 -4.11 -13.86
C GLY A 782 -36.83 -4.06 -14.07
N TYR A 783 -37.55 -3.11 -13.45
CA TYR A 783 -38.89 -2.73 -13.85
C TYR A 783 -38.79 -1.77 -15.04
N SER A 784 -38.71 -2.33 -16.25
CA SER A 784 -39.05 -1.55 -17.43
C SER A 784 -40.50 -1.10 -17.26
N ARG A 785 -40.76 0.21 -17.22
CA ARG A 785 -42.12 0.73 -17.35
C ARG A 785 -42.63 0.27 -18.72
N MET A 786 -43.42 -0.81 -18.72
CA MET A 786 -44.35 -1.11 -19.82
C MET A 786 -45.37 0.01 -19.96
#